data_AF-A0ABD3Y723-F1
#
_entry.id   AF-A0ABD3Y723-F1
#
_cell.length_a   1.000
_cell.length_b   1.000
_cell.length_c   1.000
_cell.angle_alpha   90.00
_cell.angle_beta   90.00
_cell.angle_gamma   90.00
#
_symmetry.space_group_name_H-M   'P 1'
#
loop_
_entity.id
_entity.type
_entity.pdbx_description
1 polymer ?
#
loop_
_entity_poly.entity_id
_entity_poly.type
_entity_poly.pdbx_seq_one_letter_code
_entity_poly.pdbx_strand_id
1 'polypeptide(L)'
;MSKRMIKFTPIAASVALTLGLTACGSDNDRNVYVPPVESFSSSDDAQFNVEVTGKAVKGAMMNAVVSVSTLDATGQSVPVAFRLEASSEAESFSGEGLSQDAADADLEANKIAGNPDDVLTNESGRYSIFLEDNFTGPVYITVKTSEEGDESFLRCDAYLGCGSYATAPEVDDVNDGDTAIEFGEWYKTDLELSVIKFVPAITADTSGASGAQGDPGVSRSLTANATLFTTIGSQLIITAGGEVGPPTIAEVSLRSFFQLMGPDSTLQIPELLADPSIGGAVDLSDVDGEEELSEGILAISQIASSIQGLDSISDVLSKLKTGIKDGKLSGSDDAEIAALAAKLQQAVTNTSNIFLAIATGDDDAIEAAIINAFNVVNPNATDAEKDAFILQAAGIAAKAKAAKNKAIKNGAATDASLALIAKKVKKALEKLGCTDNCEADDNFYAQLAVSVTAEVTASEAELVTLQALVVTAETNLADAQSLGGETVTDAASAVAFASAVATLVNEAETADLANKVNKLFIKSQGLVSAATLLVDQNNTYQQILDNAEDLLSDANTEVDKVSAFDAALAELVIAVDAAVTEFDVEVTAAKAIAIDAADVADAKQTLSMTAEAASTSALADAQNATIDTAVNAAAALELATAAVSAASEFATTVDALEIAIAQAKAAAQAYLDVAVTDEDKDAAQTLVDDADAMVKVATDKAELAAEQFTAALALQVAAEEALPKLTVLASVKATSESLATMTVLTSTGGGAIIDAAEIVADVIDEVSGMGDSASGTSTRFPNWAYNYSLDDLTLMLSNATTGEMINAAASYEGDKLVVAWGATLVGENDASIKLVTADTQVAALTDCVEFAAGTIDATQIDSCLVFTFDGAVTADNVDDAEIIMTETTNHIEIMDGDSGFNGVLSITADEETDSSSILLEGVSGDVDFKVMSSDSTLDITVNDAMGYTLSITDGESADYIGSVMAMYNEAMMSFGTVTEITNGISITYIDGDVVDYTDVDLIDSSK
;
A
#
# COMPACT_ATOMS: atom_id res chain seq x y z
N MET A 1 24.14 -21.93 -48.78
CA MET A 1 23.82 -22.37 -50.16
C MET A 1 23.22 -23.78 -50.14
N SER A 2 22.32 -24.10 -51.08
CA SER A 2 21.69 -25.42 -51.36
C SER A 2 20.29 -25.73 -50.75
N LYS A 3 19.25 -25.26 -51.47
CA LYS A 3 18.03 -26.00 -51.91
C LYS A 3 17.19 -26.82 -50.90
N ARG A 4 15.95 -26.33 -50.69
CA ARG A 4 14.63 -27.02 -50.69
C ARG A 4 14.60 -28.57 -50.56
N MET A 5 13.77 -29.09 -49.64
CA MET A 5 12.50 -29.81 -49.96
C MET A 5 11.94 -30.60 -48.74
N ILE A 6 10.87 -30.11 -48.11
CA ILE A 6 9.85 -30.89 -47.34
C ILE A 6 8.54 -30.08 -47.40
N LYS A 7 7.31 -30.59 -47.55
CA LYS A 7 6.73 -31.76 -48.25
C LYS A 7 5.27 -31.37 -48.55
N PHE A 8 4.80 -31.47 -49.79
CA PHE A 8 3.38 -31.23 -50.10
C PHE A 8 2.58 -32.53 -50.19
N THR A 9 1.41 -32.55 -49.54
CA THR A 9 0.26 -33.48 -49.75
C THR A 9 0.45 -34.98 -49.42
N PRO A 10 -0.60 -35.63 -48.90
CA PRO A 10 -1.63 -36.19 -49.78
C PRO A 10 -3.08 -35.88 -49.36
N ILE A 11 -3.80 -35.12 -50.18
CA ILE A 11 -5.22 -35.39 -50.40
C ILE A 11 -5.28 -36.34 -51.60
N ALA A 12 -5.60 -37.62 -51.36
CA ALA A 12 -5.98 -38.54 -52.43
C ALA A 12 -7.38 -38.12 -52.94
N ALA A 13 -7.68 -37.99 -54.24
CA ALA A 13 -7.61 -39.02 -55.31
C ALA A 13 -8.45 -40.28 -54.94
N SER A 14 -9.24 -40.97 -55.78
CA SER A 14 -9.38 -41.04 -57.25
C SER A 14 -10.70 -41.80 -57.58
N VAL A 15 -11.31 -41.86 -58.79
CA VAL A 15 -11.11 -41.20 -60.10
C VAL A 15 -12.36 -41.43 -61.00
N ALA A 16 -12.64 -40.55 -61.97
CA ALA A 16 -13.28 -40.91 -63.25
C ALA A 16 -12.91 -39.86 -64.34
N LEU A 17 -11.85 -40.10 -65.12
CA LEU A 17 -11.89 -40.46 -66.56
C LEU A 17 -12.52 -39.37 -67.48
N THR A 18 -11.93 -38.92 -68.60
CA THR A 18 -10.83 -39.45 -69.43
C THR A 18 -10.41 -38.43 -70.51
N LEU A 19 -9.11 -38.36 -70.86
CA LEU A 19 -8.54 -38.05 -72.20
C LEU A 19 -8.85 -36.64 -72.83
N GLY A 20 -7.99 -36.02 -73.64
CA GLY A 20 -6.67 -36.40 -74.17
C GLY A 20 -6.04 -35.28 -75.03
N LEU A 21 -4.84 -35.53 -75.55
CA LEU A 21 -3.97 -34.58 -76.24
C LEU A 21 -4.44 -34.13 -77.65
N THR A 22 -4.05 -32.89 -78.03
CA THR A 22 -3.68 -32.42 -79.40
C THR A 22 -4.65 -32.59 -80.58
N ALA A 23 -5.04 -31.47 -81.21
CA ALA A 23 -4.98 -31.27 -82.68
C ALA A 23 -5.36 -29.82 -83.08
N CYS A 24 -4.83 -29.35 -84.23
CA CYS A 24 -5.41 -28.20 -84.95
C CYS A 24 -6.68 -28.63 -85.70
N GLY A 25 -7.68 -27.75 -85.76
CA GLY A 25 -8.63 -27.71 -86.89
C GLY A 25 -10.13 -27.61 -86.55
N SER A 26 -10.74 -26.57 -87.14
CA SER A 26 -12.16 -26.45 -87.55
C SER A 26 -13.30 -26.59 -86.54
N ASP A 27 -14.18 -25.59 -86.56
CA ASP A 27 -15.63 -25.59 -86.30
C ASP A 27 -16.28 -26.93 -85.86
N ASN A 28 -16.82 -26.95 -84.63
CA ASN A 28 -18.28 -26.96 -84.48
C ASN A 28 -18.75 -26.77 -83.02
N ASP A 29 -19.55 -25.72 -82.83
CA ASP A 29 -20.68 -25.59 -81.92
C ASP A 29 -20.95 -26.73 -80.91
N ARG A 30 -20.48 -26.52 -79.66
CA ARG A 30 -21.26 -26.84 -78.45
C ARG A 30 -21.05 -25.77 -77.38
N ASN A 31 -21.58 -24.57 -77.63
CA ASN A 31 -21.87 -23.63 -76.54
C ASN A 31 -22.91 -24.26 -75.61
N VAL A 32 -22.46 -24.83 -74.51
CA VAL A 32 -23.29 -24.91 -73.31
C VAL A 32 -23.38 -23.49 -72.78
N TYR A 33 -24.60 -22.95 -72.70
CA TYR A 33 -24.85 -21.71 -71.98
C TYR A 33 -24.55 -21.97 -70.49
N VAL A 34 -23.39 -21.50 -70.03
CA VAL A 34 -23.18 -21.24 -68.61
C VAL A 34 -23.91 -19.92 -68.36
N PRO A 35 -24.94 -19.88 -67.49
CA PRO A 35 -25.50 -18.60 -67.06
C PRO A 35 -24.37 -17.74 -66.49
N PRO A 36 -24.37 -16.41 -66.70
CA PRO A 36 -23.52 -15.56 -65.88
C PRO A 36 -23.88 -15.85 -64.42
N VAL A 37 -22.86 -16.14 -63.61
CA VAL A 37 -23.06 -16.22 -62.17
C VAL A 37 -23.37 -14.80 -61.72
N GLU A 38 -24.52 -14.58 -61.08
CA GLU A 38 -24.84 -13.26 -60.54
C GLU A 38 -23.84 -12.97 -59.41
N SER A 39 -22.95 -12.02 -59.64
CA SER A 39 -22.05 -11.48 -58.63
C SER A 39 -22.71 -10.30 -57.93
N PHE A 40 -22.54 -10.26 -56.62
CA PHE A 40 -22.92 -9.18 -55.73
C PHE A 40 -21.66 -8.38 -55.40
N SER A 41 -21.81 -7.08 -55.21
CA SER A 41 -20.72 -6.17 -54.85
C SER A 41 -21.11 -5.40 -53.61
N SER A 42 -20.19 -5.31 -52.64
CA SER A 42 -20.31 -4.44 -51.48
C SER A 42 -19.17 -3.42 -51.52
N SER A 43 -19.39 -2.23 -50.96
CA SER A 43 -18.41 -1.14 -50.95
C SER A 43 -18.68 -0.21 -49.78
N ASP A 44 -17.62 0.22 -49.10
CA ASP A 44 -17.69 1.05 -47.91
C ASP A 44 -16.46 1.95 -47.84
N ASP A 45 -16.62 3.14 -47.26
CA ASP A 45 -15.54 4.13 -47.06
C ASP A 45 -15.29 4.24 -45.56
N ALA A 46 -14.10 3.86 -45.09
CA ALA A 46 -13.75 3.82 -43.68
C ALA A 46 -12.67 4.86 -43.32
N GLN A 47 -12.77 5.42 -42.12
CA GLN A 47 -11.73 6.24 -41.49
C GLN A 47 -11.29 5.59 -40.19
N PHE A 48 -10.01 5.73 -39.85
CA PHE A 48 -9.38 5.19 -38.66
C PHE A 48 -8.85 6.33 -37.79
N ASN A 49 -9.68 6.83 -36.85
CA ASN A 49 -9.36 7.92 -35.92
C ASN A 49 -9.62 7.57 -34.44
N VAL A 50 -9.87 6.29 -34.14
CA VAL A 50 -9.93 5.78 -32.76
C VAL A 50 -8.54 5.30 -32.37
N GLU A 51 -7.76 6.17 -31.74
CA GLU A 51 -6.43 5.82 -31.26
C GLU A 51 -6.51 4.92 -30.02
N VAL A 52 -5.78 3.82 -30.04
CA VAL A 52 -5.52 2.98 -28.87
C VAL A 52 -4.01 2.94 -28.64
N THR A 53 -3.56 3.65 -27.62
CA THR A 53 -2.16 3.71 -27.19
C THR A 53 -1.91 2.72 -26.07
N GLY A 54 -0.68 2.24 -25.92
CA GLY A 54 -0.33 1.39 -24.80
C GLY A 54 1.18 1.14 -24.69
N LYS A 55 1.60 0.71 -23.51
CA LYS A 55 2.97 0.33 -23.19
C LYS A 55 2.95 -1.14 -22.73
N ALA A 56 3.84 -1.96 -23.29
CA ALA A 56 4.02 -3.36 -22.91
C ALA A 56 5.14 -3.45 -21.87
N VAL A 57 4.77 -3.65 -20.60
CA VAL A 57 5.70 -3.51 -19.48
C VAL A 57 5.58 -4.62 -18.46
N LYS A 58 6.73 -5.25 -18.24
CA LYS A 58 7.16 -6.02 -17.08
C LYS A 58 8.69 -5.88 -17.02
N GLY A 59 9.17 -4.64 -17.02
CA GLY A 59 10.35 -4.20 -17.79
C GLY A 59 9.97 -3.92 -19.25
N ALA A 60 10.59 -2.92 -19.88
CA ALA A 60 10.26 -2.52 -21.24
C ALA A 60 10.51 -3.65 -22.25
N MET A 61 9.55 -3.86 -23.16
CA MET A 61 9.63 -4.84 -24.23
C MET A 61 9.97 -4.12 -25.55
N MET A 62 11.25 -4.03 -25.92
CA MET A 62 11.71 -3.35 -27.15
C MET A 62 11.56 -4.26 -28.38
N ASN A 63 11.15 -3.71 -29.53
CA ASN A 63 10.98 -4.43 -30.80
C ASN A 63 10.11 -5.70 -30.69
N ALA A 64 9.19 -5.73 -29.72
CA ALA A 64 8.30 -6.84 -29.47
C ALA A 64 7.14 -6.83 -30.46
N VAL A 65 6.75 -8.01 -30.95
CA VAL A 65 5.72 -8.15 -31.97
C VAL A 65 4.35 -7.86 -31.35
N VAL A 66 3.66 -6.85 -31.87
CA VAL A 66 2.30 -6.47 -31.47
C VAL A 66 1.32 -7.13 -32.44
N SER A 67 0.26 -7.72 -31.90
CA SER A 67 -0.83 -8.32 -32.66
C SER A 67 -2.18 -7.84 -32.13
N VAL A 68 -3.08 -7.49 -33.05
CA VAL A 68 -4.38 -6.87 -32.76
C VAL A 68 -5.50 -7.75 -33.27
N SER A 69 -6.49 -8.01 -32.42
CA SER A 69 -7.69 -8.77 -32.75
C SER A 69 -8.89 -8.23 -31.98
N THR A 70 -10.09 -8.72 -32.29
CA THR A 70 -11.30 -8.53 -31.48
C THR A 70 -11.79 -9.90 -31.00
N LEU A 71 -12.62 -9.92 -29.97
CA LEU A 71 -13.31 -11.13 -29.52
C LEU A 71 -14.72 -11.18 -30.12
N ASP A 72 -15.08 -12.30 -30.74
CA ASP A 72 -16.44 -12.52 -31.24
C ASP A 72 -17.42 -12.82 -30.09
N ALA A 73 -18.72 -12.91 -30.40
CA ALA A 73 -19.78 -13.19 -29.42
C ALA A 73 -19.69 -14.60 -28.75
N THR A 74 -18.69 -15.42 -29.12
CA THR A 74 -18.38 -16.70 -28.47
C THR A 74 -17.09 -16.64 -27.63
N GLY A 75 -16.41 -15.49 -27.61
CA GLY A 75 -15.11 -15.30 -26.96
C GLY A 75 -13.93 -15.75 -27.81
N GLN A 76 -14.10 -16.00 -29.11
CA GLN A 76 -13.02 -16.40 -30.00
C GLN A 76 -12.34 -15.16 -30.61
N SER A 77 -10.99 -15.14 -30.60
CA SER A 77 -10.20 -14.11 -31.28
C SER A 77 -10.39 -14.19 -32.80
N VAL A 78 -10.73 -13.05 -33.41
CA VAL A 78 -10.85 -12.82 -34.85
C VAL A 78 -10.15 -11.52 -35.25
N PRO A 79 -9.63 -11.38 -36.49
CA PRO A 79 -8.93 -10.16 -36.89
C PRO A 79 -9.84 -8.92 -36.88
N VAL A 80 -9.25 -7.75 -36.62
CA VAL A 80 -9.88 -6.43 -36.72
C VAL A 80 -9.07 -5.56 -37.68
N ALA A 81 -9.71 -4.63 -38.39
CA ALA A 81 -9.02 -3.68 -39.25
C ALA A 81 -8.42 -2.54 -38.42
N PHE A 82 -7.14 -2.19 -38.67
CA PHE A 82 -6.45 -1.10 -37.97
C PHE A 82 -5.34 -0.46 -38.82
N ARG A 83 -4.89 0.74 -38.43
CA ARG A 83 -3.77 1.49 -39.03
C ARG A 83 -2.74 1.91 -37.98
N LEU A 84 -1.60 2.42 -38.43
CA LEU A 84 -0.52 2.96 -37.58
C LEU A 84 -0.51 4.51 -37.53
N GLU A 85 -1.35 5.16 -38.34
CA GLU A 85 -1.52 6.62 -38.39
C GLU A 85 -3.01 6.94 -38.56
N ALA A 86 -3.44 8.12 -38.10
CA ALA A 86 -4.81 8.60 -38.22
C ALA A 86 -5.21 8.89 -39.69
N SER A 87 -6.49 8.69 -40.02
CA SER A 87 -6.98 8.80 -41.40
C SER A 87 -7.34 10.24 -41.82
N SER A 88 -6.38 10.91 -42.48
CA SER A 88 -6.59 12.25 -43.07
C SER A 88 -7.69 12.31 -44.16
N GLU A 89 -7.91 11.22 -44.89
CA GLU A 89 -9.04 11.03 -45.83
C GLU A 89 -9.59 9.60 -45.66
N ALA A 90 -10.82 9.35 -46.11
CA ALA A 90 -11.43 8.01 -46.01
C ALA A 90 -10.82 7.02 -47.02
N GLU A 91 -10.54 5.79 -46.56
CA GLU A 91 -10.09 4.68 -47.40
C GLU A 91 -11.31 3.94 -47.99
N SER A 92 -11.38 3.83 -49.32
CA SER A 92 -12.44 3.10 -50.02
C SER A 92 -12.14 1.61 -50.19
N PHE A 93 -13.05 0.75 -49.74
CA PHE A 93 -12.98 -0.71 -49.88
C PHE A 93 -14.11 -1.25 -50.76
N SER A 94 -13.88 -2.42 -51.36
CA SER A 94 -14.89 -3.14 -52.14
C SER A 94 -14.72 -4.66 -52.00
N GLY A 95 -15.81 -5.40 -51.96
CA GLY A 95 -15.83 -6.87 -51.99
C GLY A 95 -16.77 -7.42 -53.07
N GLU A 96 -16.42 -8.58 -53.65
CA GLU A 96 -17.24 -9.29 -54.65
C GLU A 96 -17.59 -10.71 -54.21
N GLY A 97 -18.87 -11.08 -54.29
CA GLY A 97 -19.37 -12.38 -53.81
C GLY A 97 -20.44 -13.01 -54.70
N LEU A 98 -20.75 -14.29 -54.46
CA LEU A 98 -21.84 -15.02 -55.14
C LEU A 98 -23.20 -14.89 -54.43
N SER A 99 -23.23 -14.11 -53.36
CA SER A 99 -24.39 -13.66 -52.57
C SER A 99 -24.02 -12.35 -51.89
N GLN A 100 -24.99 -11.57 -51.42
CA GLN A 100 -24.70 -10.31 -50.70
C GLN A 100 -23.81 -10.57 -49.48
N ASP A 101 -24.18 -11.53 -48.63
CA ASP A 101 -23.40 -11.95 -47.45
C ASP A 101 -21.93 -12.33 -47.78
N ALA A 102 -21.67 -12.81 -49.00
CA ALA A 102 -20.32 -13.16 -49.45
C ALA A 102 -19.54 -11.95 -49.98
N ALA A 103 -20.23 -10.95 -50.54
CA ALA A 103 -19.62 -9.68 -50.95
C ALA A 103 -19.32 -8.79 -49.73
N ASP A 104 -20.18 -8.84 -48.71
CA ASP A 104 -19.97 -8.14 -47.43
C ASP A 104 -18.81 -8.80 -46.65
N ALA A 105 -18.71 -10.13 -46.64
CA ALA A 105 -17.57 -10.83 -46.04
C ALA A 105 -16.24 -10.59 -46.79
N ASP A 106 -16.27 -10.47 -48.12
CA ASP A 106 -15.09 -10.13 -48.94
C ASP A 106 -14.66 -8.66 -48.73
N LEU A 107 -15.61 -7.75 -48.54
CA LEU A 107 -15.36 -6.34 -48.19
C LEU A 107 -14.62 -6.23 -46.85
N GLU A 108 -15.12 -6.88 -45.80
CA GLU A 108 -14.48 -6.89 -44.48
C GLU A 108 -13.11 -7.59 -44.50
N ALA A 109 -12.97 -8.68 -45.27
CA ALA A 109 -11.66 -9.30 -45.50
C ALA A 109 -10.67 -8.36 -46.20
N ASN A 110 -11.13 -7.51 -47.12
CA ASN A 110 -10.30 -6.52 -47.80
C ASN A 110 -9.95 -5.32 -46.89
N LYS A 111 -10.82 -4.92 -45.94
CA LYS A 111 -10.46 -3.96 -44.87
C LYS A 111 -9.32 -4.50 -44.01
N ILE A 112 -9.44 -5.75 -43.54
CA ILE A 112 -8.43 -6.44 -42.72
C ILE A 112 -7.12 -6.66 -43.49
N ALA A 113 -7.19 -6.93 -44.80
CA ALA A 113 -6.00 -7.09 -45.65
C ALA A 113 -5.20 -5.79 -45.85
N GLY A 114 -5.73 -4.63 -45.42
CA GLY A 114 -5.01 -3.36 -45.36
C GLY A 114 -4.19 -3.14 -44.08
N ASN A 115 -4.25 -4.07 -43.11
CA ASN A 115 -3.44 -4.01 -41.91
C ASN A 115 -1.93 -4.09 -42.24
N PRO A 116 -1.05 -3.47 -41.45
CA PRO A 116 0.40 -3.59 -41.61
C PRO A 116 0.88 -5.05 -41.44
N ASP A 117 1.89 -5.47 -42.23
CA ASP A 117 2.47 -6.82 -42.18
C ASP A 117 3.14 -7.13 -40.82
N ASP A 118 3.82 -6.14 -40.22
CA ASP A 118 4.50 -6.21 -38.93
C ASP A 118 4.18 -4.95 -38.11
N VAL A 119 3.95 -5.11 -36.80
CA VAL A 119 3.84 -4.02 -35.82
C VAL A 119 4.78 -4.32 -34.67
N LEU A 120 5.65 -3.37 -34.32
CA LEU A 120 6.67 -3.53 -33.30
C LEU A 120 6.53 -2.42 -32.25
N THR A 121 6.85 -2.73 -31.00
CA THR A 121 7.02 -1.73 -29.95
C THR A 121 8.32 -0.93 -30.10
N ASN A 122 8.33 0.31 -29.61
CA ASN A 122 9.55 1.10 -29.49
C ASN A 122 10.43 0.66 -28.30
N GLU A 123 11.55 1.36 -28.07
CA GLU A 123 12.50 1.05 -26.98
C GLU A 123 11.85 1.08 -25.58
N SER A 124 10.89 1.98 -25.34
CA SER A 124 10.12 2.07 -24.09
C SER A 124 8.96 1.06 -24.00
N GLY A 125 8.80 0.16 -24.97
CA GLY A 125 7.69 -0.81 -25.04
C GLY A 125 6.36 -0.24 -25.55
N ARG A 126 6.35 0.99 -26.09
CA ARG A 126 5.13 1.69 -26.55
C ARG A 126 4.66 1.22 -27.91
N TYR A 127 3.34 1.27 -28.10
CA TYR A 127 2.65 1.08 -29.37
C TYR A 127 1.44 2.02 -29.46
N SER A 128 1.05 2.39 -30.69
CA SER A 128 -0.21 3.05 -31.00
C SER A 128 -0.82 2.40 -32.25
N ILE A 129 -2.15 2.26 -32.24
CA ILE A 129 -2.95 1.75 -33.37
C ILE A 129 -4.21 2.59 -33.53
N PHE A 130 -4.72 2.68 -34.76
CA PHE A 130 -5.93 3.42 -35.07
C PHE A 130 -7.01 2.44 -35.57
N LEU A 131 -8.12 2.35 -34.85
CA LEU A 131 -9.30 1.54 -35.21
C LEU A 131 -10.33 2.39 -35.99
N GLU A 132 -11.23 1.72 -36.71
CA GLU A 132 -12.28 2.37 -37.51
C GLU A 132 -13.18 3.26 -36.62
N ASP A 133 -13.57 4.45 -37.12
CA ASP A 133 -14.33 5.46 -36.36
C ASP A 133 -15.60 4.91 -35.70
N ASN A 134 -16.28 3.98 -36.37
CA ASN A 134 -17.50 3.32 -35.91
C ASN A 134 -17.26 2.11 -35.00
N PHE A 135 -16.01 1.71 -34.76
CA PHE A 135 -15.69 0.52 -33.97
C PHE A 135 -16.17 0.67 -32.52
N THR A 136 -16.75 -0.42 -32.01
CA THR A 136 -17.17 -0.57 -30.62
C THR A 136 -17.13 -2.05 -30.24
N GLY A 137 -16.75 -2.33 -28.99
CA GLY A 137 -16.53 -3.68 -28.49
C GLY A 137 -15.10 -3.91 -28.00
N PRO A 138 -14.73 -5.15 -27.65
CA PRO A 138 -13.43 -5.49 -27.09
C PRO A 138 -12.34 -5.55 -28.17
N VAL A 139 -11.28 -4.75 -28.03
CA VAL A 139 -10.00 -4.99 -28.74
C VAL A 139 -9.07 -5.79 -27.83
N TYR A 140 -8.49 -6.86 -28.38
CA TYR A 140 -7.51 -7.72 -27.72
C TYR A 140 -6.14 -7.53 -28.39
N ILE A 141 -5.21 -7.00 -27.62
CA ILE A 141 -3.84 -6.71 -28.05
C ILE A 141 -2.89 -7.66 -27.31
N THR A 142 -2.03 -8.35 -28.05
CA THR A 142 -0.99 -9.22 -27.52
C THR A 142 0.37 -8.74 -28.01
N VAL A 143 1.32 -8.57 -27.07
CA VAL A 143 2.70 -8.11 -27.33
C VAL A 143 3.67 -9.20 -26.89
N LYS A 144 4.64 -9.52 -27.76
CA LYS A 144 5.47 -10.71 -27.59
C LYS A 144 6.96 -10.48 -27.89
N THR A 145 7.82 -10.96 -26.99
CA THR A 145 9.26 -11.17 -27.24
C THR A 145 9.57 -12.66 -27.50
N SER A 146 10.73 -12.93 -28.08
CA SER A 146 11.23 -14.28 -28.38
C SER A 146 12.68 -14.47 -27.90
N GLU A 147 13.00 -15.66 -27.37
CA GLU A 147 14.38 -16.07 -27.06
C GLU A 147 15.21 -16.30 -28.34
N GLU A 148 14.58 -16.80 -29.41
CA GLU A 148 15.23 -17.04 -30.71
C GLU A 148 14.43 -16.43 -31.89
N GLY A 149 15.16 -15.90 -32.89
CA GLY A 149 14.64 -15.71 -34.25
C GLY A 149 14.15 -14.30 -34.62
N ASP A 150 14.07 -13.37 -33.67
CA ASP A 150 13.77 -11.95 -33.91
C ASP A 150 14.71 -11.01 -33.12
N GLU A 151 14.52 -9.70 -33.29
CA GLU A 151 15.29 -8.63 -32.64
C GLU A 151 14.56 -8.00 -31.44
N SER A 152 13.63 -8.72 -30.80
CA SER A 152 12.90 -8.27 -29.61
C SER A 152 13.70 -8.45 -28.31
N PHE A 153 13.59 -7.56 -27.33
CA PHE A 153 14.32 -7.63 -26.07
C PHE A 153 13.44 -7.25 -24.88
N LEU A 154 13.77 -7.75 -23.70
CA LEU A 154 13.16 -7.37 -22.43
C LEU A 154 14.22 -6.72 -21.52
N ARG A 155 13.88 -5.60 -20.89
CA ARG A 155 14.73 -4.97 -19.87
C ARG A 155 14.47 -5.57 -18.49
N CYS A 156 15.53 -5.77 -17.70
CA CYS A 156 15.44 -6.32 -16.35
C CYS A 156 14.98 -5.24 -15.35
N ASP A 157 13.80 -5.41 -14.73
CA ASP A 157 13.24 -4.54 -13.69
C ASP A 157 13.42 -5.14 -12.27
N ALA A 158 14.01 -6.33 -12.14
CA ALA A 158 14.26 -7.01 -10.87
C ALA A 158 15.59 -6.61 -10.21
N TYR A 159 15.53 -6.11 -8.97
CA TYR A 159 16.72 -5.69 -8.21
C TYR A 159 17.70 -6.81 -7.82
N LEU A 160 17.30 -8.09 -7.91
CA LEU A 160 18.18 -9.25 -7.68
C LEU A 160 18.67 -9.90 -8.99
N GLY A 161 18.43 -9.24 -10.11
CA GLY A 161 18.77 -9.72 -11.44
C GLY A 161 17.75 -10.68 -12.04
N CYS A 162 17.90 -10.92 -13.35
CA CYS A 162 16.94 -11.65 -14.19
C CYS A 162 17.47 -12.99 -14.73
N GLY A 163 18.63 -13.42 -14.25
CA GLY A 163 19.29 -14.66 -14.65
C GLY A 163 20.74 -14.43 -15.05
N SER A 164 21.19 -15.12 -16.09
CA SER A 164 22.55 -14.99 -16.61
C SER A 164 22.61 -15.17 -18.14
N TYR A 165 23.49 -14.41 -18.78
CA TYR A 165 23.83 -14.57 -20.19
C TYR A 165 24.59 -15.88 -20.45
N ALA A 166 24.24 -16.58 -21.53
CA ALA A 166 24.97 -17.79 -21.96
C ALA A 166 26.42 -17.50 -22.40
N THR A 167 26.73 -16.24 -22.71
CA THR A 167 28.07 -15.71 -22.98
C THR A 167 28.01 -14.21 -22.67
N ALA A 168 29.02 -13.70 -21.97
CA ALA A 168 29.09 -12.28 -21.62
C ALA A 168 28.90 -11.37 -22.85
N PRO A 169 28.08 -10.31 -22.76
CA PRO A 169 27.91 -9.34 -23.83
C PRO A 169 29.17 -8.48 -24.00
N GLU A 170 29.18 -7.59 -25.00
CA GLU A 170 30.20 -6.54 -25.04
C GLU A 170 29.91 -5.51 -23.94
N VAL A 171 30.97 -4.91 -23.36
CA VAL A 171 30.83 -3.83 -22.38
C VAL A 171 30.35 -2.58 -23.12
N ASP A 172 29.16 -2.10 -22.80
CA ASP A 172 28.58 -0.88 -23.34
C ASP A 172 27.75 -0.13 -22.27
N ASP A 173 26.96 0.86 -22.69
CA ASP A 173 26.14 1.67 -21.77
C ASP A 173 24.88 0.93 -21.27
N VAL A 174 24.61 -0.29 -21.77
CA VAL A 174 23.42 -1.10 -21.45
C VAL A 174 23.74 -2.48 -20.84
N ASN A 175 25.01 -2.93 -20.90
CA ASN A 175 25.49 -4.15 -20.24
C ASN A 175 26.93 -3.95 -19.74
N ASP A 176 27.21 -4.38 -18.52
CA ASP A 176 28.54 -4.23 -17.91
C ASP A 176 29.63 -5.18 -18.47
N GLY A 177 29.21 -6.15 -19.30
CA GLY A 177 30.05 -7.18 -19.93
C GLY A 177 30.42 -8.36 -19.03
N ASP A 178 29.67 -8.60 -17.96
CA ASP A 178 29.77 -9.79 -17.11
C ASP A 178 28.78 -10.90 -17.57
N THR A 179 28.41 -11.87 -16.74
CA THR A 179 27.44 -12.93 -17.12
C THR A 179 26.14 -12.94 -16.33
N ALA A 180 25.99 -12.15 -15.28
CA ALA A 180 24.69 -11.88 -14.67
C ALA A 180 23.84 -11.01 -15.62
N ILE A 181 22.54 -10.97 -15.37
CA ILE A 181 21.63 -10.00 -16.01
C ILE A 181 21.13 -9.13 -14.87
N GLU A 182 21.59 -7.88 -14.82
CA GLU A 182 21.31 -6.96 -13.72
C GLU A 182 20.15 -6.01 -14.02
N PHE A 183 19.68 -5.31 -12.97
CA PHE A 183 18.67 -4.26 -13.08
C PHE A 183 19.06 -3.20 -14.14
N GLY A 184 18.16 -2.93 -15.09
CA GLY A 184 18.35 -2.01 -16.22
C GLY A 184 18.93 -2.64 -17.49
N GLU A 185 19.41 -3.88 -17.46
CA GLU A 185 20.06 -4.53 -18.61
C GLU A 185 19.08 -5.25 -19.56
N TRP A 186 19.47 -5.43 -20.82
CA TRP A 186 18.61 -5.97 -21.89
C TRP A 186 18.92 -7.42 -22.24
N TYR A 187 17.92 -8.30 -22.16
CA TYR A 187 18.07 -9.72 -22.43
C TYR A 187 17.00 -10.30 -23.35
N LYS A 188 17.28 -11.50 -23.88
CA LYS A 188 16.37 -12.28 -24.73
C LYS A 188 15.54 -13.24 -23.87
N THR A 189 14.23 -13.24 -24.06
CA THR A 189 13.34 -14.21 -23.38
C THR A 189 11.98 -14.32 -24.09
N ASP A 190 11.35 -15.49 -23.99
CA ASP A 190 9.96 -15.71 -24.40
C ASP A 190 9.00 -15.09 -23.36
N LEU A 191 8.41 -13.94 -23.68
CA LEU A 191 7.34 -13.31 -22.90
C LEU A 191 6.18 -12.89 -23.79
N GLU A 192 4.96 -13.18 -23.35
CA GLU A 192 3.72 -12.76 -23.99
C GLU A 192 2.88 -12.00 -22.96
N LEU A 193 2.74 -10.69 -23.16
CA LEU A 193 1.81 -9.84 -22.40
C LEU A 193 0.57 -9.58 -23.26
N SER A 194 -0.58 -9.34 -22.63
CA SER A 194 -1.82 -9.10 -23.35
C SER A 194 -2.79 -8.22 -22.56
N VAL A 195 -3.70 -7.58 -23.30
CA VAL A 195 -4.70 -6.66 -22.77
C VAL A 195 -6.00 -6.76 -23.57
N ILE A 196 -7.14 -6.71 -22.87
CA ILE A 196 -8.45 -6.48 -23.44
C ILE A 196 -8.86 -5.06 -23.05
N LYS A 197 -9.07 -4.19 -24.05
CA LYS A 197 -9.67 -2.86 -23.86
C LYS A 197 -11.06 -2.84 -24.48
N PHE A 198 -12.04 -2.25 -23.80
CA PHE A 198 -13.37 -2.06 -24.37
C PHE A 198 -13.47 -0.68 -25.03
N VAL A 199 -13.81 -0.64 -26.32
CA VAL A 199 -14.06 0.60 -27.06
C VAL A 199 -15.55 0.96 -26.95
N PRO A 200 -15.91 2.06 -26.25
CA PRO A 200 -17.31 2.45 -26.09
C PRO A 200 -17.95 2.85 -27.43
N ALA A 201 -19.27 2.69 -27.51
CA ALA A 201 -20.04 3.17 -28.65
C ALA A 201 -20.12 4.70 -28.64
N ILE A 202 -20.18 5.32 -29.83
CA ILE A 202 -20.39 6.76 -29.92
C ILE A 202 -21.81 7.10 -29.41
N THR A 203 -21.88 7.83 -28.30
CA THR A 203 -23.10 8.52 -27.88
C THR A 203 -23.42 9.61 -28.90
N ALA A 204 -24.52 9.43 -29.65
CA ALA A 204 -24.95 10.40 -30.64
C ALA A 204 -25.21 11.76 -29.98
N ASP A 205 -24.57 12.81 -30.50
CA ASP A 205 -24.76 14.18 -30.00
C ASP A 205 -26.25 14.57 -30.03
N THR A 206 -26.79 14.88 -28.85
CA THR A 206 -28.19 15.28 -28.68
C THR A 206 -28.42 16.77 -28.91
N SER A 207 -27.37 17.57 -29.14
CA SER A 207 -27.45 19.01 -29.39
C SER A 207 -28.19 19.36 -30.68
N GLY A 208 -28.27 18.42 -31.63
CA GLY A 208 -28.84 18.65 -32.95
C GLY A 208 -27.89 19.36 -33.92
N ALA A 209 -26.64 19.60 -33.53
CA ALA A 209 -25.55 19.61 -34.50
C ALA A 209 -25.49 18.21 -35.11
N SER A 210 -25.60 18.13 -36.44
CA SER A 210 -25.50 16.85 -37.13
C SER A 210 -24.03 16.44 -37.18
N GLY A 211 -23.57 15.68 -36.20
CA GLY A 211 -22.38 14.86 -36.31
C GLY A 211 -22.54 13.94 -37.52
N ALA A 212 -22.00 14.38 -38.65
CA ALA A 212 -21.94 13.59 -39.85
C ALA A 212 -20.75 12.62 -39.73
N GLN A 213 -20.81 11.53 -40.46
CA GLN A 213 -19.65 10.68 -40.71
C GLN A 213 -18.55 11.57 -41.33
N GLY A 214 -17.40 11.70 -40.68
CA GLY A 214 -16.32 12.63 -41.05
C GLY A 214 -16.39 14.04 -40.41
N ASP A 215 -16.91 14.18 -39.19
CA ASP A 215 -16.72 15.43 -38.41
C ASP A 215 -15.23 15.52 -37.96
N PRO A 216 -14.45 16.58 -38.27
CA PRO A 216 -12.98 16.55 -38.18
C PRO A 216 -12.37 16.58 -36.76
N GLY A 217 -13.13 16.25 -35.72
CA GLY A 217 -12.81 16.62 -34.33
C GLY A 217 -13.19 15.61 -33.26
N VAL A 218 -13.34 14.33 -33.59
CA VAL A 218 -13.51 13.27 -32.58
C VAL A 218 -12.39 12.23 -32.68
N SER A 219 -11.15 12.70 -32.49
CA SER A 219 -10.06 11.80 -32.12
C SER A 219 -10.44 11.17 -30.77
N ARG A 220 -10.58 9.84 -30.74
CA ARG A 220 -10.84 9.11 -29.50
C ARG A 220 -9.55 8.42 -29.09
N SER A 221 -8.82 8.96 -28.11
CA SER A 221 -7.63 8.29 -27.58
C SER A 221 -7.97 7.46 -26.34
N LEU A 222 -7.52 6.21 -26.30
CA LEU A 222 -7.77 5.24 -25.24
C LEU A 222 -6.47 4.55 -24.83
N THR A 223 -6.17 4.53 -23.54
CA THR A 223 -5.00 3.81 -23.01
C THR A 223 -5.33 2.34 -22.77
N ALA A 224 -4.51 1.44 -23.31
CA ALA A 224 -4.62 -0.01 -23.22
C ALA A 224 -3.24 -0.64 -22.98
N ASN A 225 -2.68 -0.47 -21.79
CA ASN A 225 -1.37 -1.03 -21.43
C ASN A 225 -1.39 -2.56 -21.34
N ALA A 226 -0.29 -3.20 -21.77
CA ALA A 226 -0.11 -4.64 -21.66
C ALA A 226 0.85 -4.95 -20.50
N THR A 227 0.30 -5.27 -19.33
CA THR A 227 1.05 -5.54 -18.09
C THR A 227 0.83 -6.99 -17.61
N LEU A 228 1.52 -7.38 -16.52
CA LEU A 228 1.23 -8.61 -15.79
C LEU A 228 -0.27 -8.76 -15.46
N PHE A 229 -0.88 -7.71 -14.91
CA PHE A 229 -2.25 -7.74 -14.38
C PHE A 229 -3.27 -7.82 -15.52
N THR A 230 -3.10 -7.03 -16.58
CA THR A 230 -3.97 -7.14 -17.77
C THR A 230 -3.83 -8.50 -18.45
N THR A 231 -2.64 -9.13 -18.42
CA THR A 231 -2.41 -10.45 -19.01
C THR A 231 -3.14 -11.55 -18.23
N ILE A 232 -3.15 -11.46 -16.90
CA ILE A 232 -3.95 -12.35 -16.03
C ILE A 232 -5.43 -12.16 -16.33
N GLY A 233 -5.93 -10.91 -16.30
CA GLY A 233 -7.33 -10.61 -16.53
C GLY A 233 -7.83 -11.05 -17.90
N SER A 234 -7.09 -10.71 -18.96
CA SER A 234 -7.44 -11.06 -20.34
C SER A 234 -7.56 -12.57 -20.55
N GLN A 235 -6.63 -13.36 -20.02
CA GLN A 235 -6.68 -14.81 -20.16
C GLN A 235 -7.76 -15.46 -19.30
N LEU A 236 -8.12 -14.87 -18.14
CA LEU A 236 -9.28 -15.30 -17.36
C LEU A 236 -10.60 -15.05 -18.11
N ILE A 237 -10.75 -13.88 -18.75
CA ILE A 237 -11.91 -13.55 -19.60
C ILE A 237 -12.03 -14.53 -20.77
N ILE A 238 -10.96 -14.72 -21.54
CA ILE A 238 -10.93 -15.66 -22.69
C ILE A 238 -11.22 -17.10 -22.25
N THR A 239 -10.74 -17.52 -21.07
CA THR A 239 -10.97 -18.88 -20.53
C THR A 239 -12.39 -19.08 -20.02
N ALA A 240 -13.06 -18.03 -19.53
CA ALA A 240 -14.46 -18.09 -19.13
C ALA A 240 -15.40 -18.16 -20.34
N GLY A 241 -15.11 -17.36 -21.37
CA GLY A 241 -15.93 -17.20 -22.57
C GLY A 241 -17.23 -16.43 -22.31
N GLY A 242 -17.81 -15.88 -23.37
CA GLY A 242 -19.03 -15.07 -23.32
C GLY A 242 -18.84 -13.67 -23.91
N GLU A 243 -19.81 -12.79 -23.63
CA GLU A 243 -19.76 -11.38 -24.03
C GLU A 243 -18.78 -10.61 -23.12
N VAL A 244 -17.99 -9.73 -23.72
CA VAL A 244 -16.94 -8.97 -23.01
C VAL A 244 -17.30 -7.49 -23.03
N GLY A 245 -17.59 -6.95 -21.85
CA GLY A 245 -17.88 -5.53 -21.63
C GLY A 245 -17.24 -5.01 -20.34
N PRO A 246 -17.39 -3.70 -20.03
CA PRO A 246 -16.75 -3.07 -18.88
C PRO A 246 -17.01 -3.79 -17.54
N PRO A 247 -18.24 -4.25 -17.19
CA PRO A 247 -18.46 -4.96 -15.93
C PRO A 247 -17.67 -6.27 -15.82
N THR A 248 -17.48 -6.99 -16.93
CA THR A 248 -16.69 -8.24 -16.97
C THR A 248 -15.21 -7.97 -16.80
N ILE A 249 -14.69 -6.87 -17.36
CA ILE A 249 -13.31 -6.43 -17.15
C ILE A 249 -13.10 -6.05 -15.68
N ALA A 250 -14.02 -5.28 -15.10
CA ALA A 250 -13.95 -4.84 -13.71
C ALA A 250 -14.03 -5.99 -12.70
N GLU A 251 -14.96 -6.95 -12.86
CA GLU A 251 -15.08 -8.12 -11.98
C GLU A 251 -13.79 -8.95 -11.96
N VAL A 252 -13.21 -9.21 -13.14
CA VAL A 252 -11.99 -10.01 -13.27
C VAL A 252 -10.76 -9.28 -12.73
N SER A 253 -10.71 -7.96 -12.92
CA SER A 253 -9.63 -7.10 -12.42
C SER A 253 -9.64 -7.01 -10.90
N LEU A 254 -10.80 -6.71 -10.31
CA LEU A 254 -11.00 -6.67 -8.87
C LEU A 254 -10.65 -8.00 -8.19
N ARG A 255 -11.09 -9.15 -8.74
CA ARG A 255 -10.69 -10.48 -8.25
C ARG A 255 -9.18 -10.70 -8.34
N SER A 256 -8.53 -10.24 -9.41
CA SER A 256 -7.08 -10.39 -9.57
C SER A 256 -6.31 -9.58 -8.53
N PHE A 257 -6.74 -8.35 -8.24
CA PHE A 257 -6.17 -7.53 -7.17
C PHE A 257 -6.41 -8.11 -5.78
N PHE A 258 -7.63 -8.56 -5.46
CA PHE A 258 -7.95 -9.19 -4.17
C PHE A 258 -7.05 -10.40 -3.89
N GLN A 259 -6.82 -11.25 -4.89
CA GLN A 259 -6.03 -12.46 -4.75
C GLN A 259 -4.52 -12.18 -4.63
N LEU A 260 -4.02 -11.12 -5.27
CA LEU A 260 -2.59 -10.76 -5.27
C LEU A 260 -2.20 -9.82 -4.13
N MET A 261 -3.02 -8.82 -3.83
CA MET A 261 -2.71 -7.73 -2.89
C MET A 261 -3.51 -7.81 -1.58
N GLY A 262 -4.68 -8.48 -1.58
CA GLY A 262 -5.61 -8.45 -0.45
C GLY A 262 -6.52 -7.20 -0.47
N PRO A 263 -7.65 -7.21 0.27
CA PRO A 263 -8.69 -6.18 0.17
C PRO A 263 -8.22 -4.79 0.61
N ASP A 264 -7.49 -4.69 1.73
CA ASP A 264 -7.04 -3.40 2.29
C ASP A 264 -6.05 -2.69 1.37
N SER A 265 -5.12 -3.44 0.77
CA SER A 265 -4.17 -2.93 -0.23
C SER A 265 -4.85 -2.63 -1.57
N THR A 266 -5.94 -3.33 -1.88
CA THR A 266 -6.77 -3.05 -3.08
C THR A 266 -7.49 -1.71 -2.96
N LEU A 267 -7.77 -1.19 -1.75
CA LEU A 267 -8.33 0.16 -1.56
C LEU A 267 -7.34 1.31 -1.86
N GLN A 268 -6.06 1.00 -2.10
CA GLN A 268 -4.99 1.96 -2.42
C GLN A 268 -4.73 2.12 -3.94
N ILE A 269 -5.47 1.39 -4.79
CA ILE A 269 -5.38 1.44 -6.26
C ILE A 269 -6.72 1.87 -6.92
N PRO A 270 -7.52 2.80 -6.34
CA PRO A 270 -8.90 3.02 -6.76
C PRO A 270 -9.05 3.28 -8.26
N GLU A 271 -8.13 4.03 -8.87
CA GLU A 271 -8.10 4.41 -10.28
C GLU A 271 -7.84 3.23 -11.25
N LEU A 272 -7.32 2.09 -10.77
CA LEU A 272 -6.99 0.92 -11.60
C LEU A 272 -7.94 -0.28 -11.41
N LEU A 273 -8.85 -0.23 -10.43
CA LEU A 273 -9.66 -1.40 -10.05
C LEU A 273 -10.55 -1.95 -11.14
N ALA A 274 -11.19 -1.07 -11.91
CA ALA A 274 -12.16 -1.42 -12.93
C ALA A 274 -11.51 -1.74 -14.28
N ASP A 275 -10.40 -1.06 -14.61
CA ASP A 275 -9.63 -1.32 -15.83
C ASP A 275 -8.13 -1.05 -15.60
N PRO A 276 -7.35 -2.10 -15.27
CA PRO A 276 -5.91 -1.97 -15.02
C PRO A 276 -5.10 -1.71 -16.29
N SER A 277 -5.71 -1.64 -17.47
CA SER A 277 -5.02 -1.24 -18.69
C SER A 277 -4.81 0.27 -18.80
N ILE A 278 -5.49 1.07 -17.98
CA ILE A 278 -5.36 2.53 -18.00
C ILE A 278 -4.00 2.97 -17.43
N GLY A 279 -3.39 2.21 -16.52
CA GLY A 279 -2.13 2.56 -15.88
C GLY A 279 -1.23 1.36 -15.56
N GLY A 280 -0.34 1.53 -14.59
CA GLY A 280 0.49 0.42 -14.07
C GLY A 280 1.62 -0.08 -14.98
N ALA A 281 1.88 0.60 -16.09
CA ALA A 281 2.90 0.20 -17.08
C ALA A 281 4.23 0.93 -16.85
N VAL A 282 4.77 0.82 -15.63
CA VAL A 282 6.01 1.50 -15.24
C VAL A 282 7.20 0.56 -15.36
N ASP A 283 8.23 1.00 -16.08
CA ASP A 283 9.55 0.36 -16.02
C ASP A 283 10.36 1.01 -14.91
N LEU A 284 10.54 0.29 -13.81
CA LEU A 284 11.24 0.80 -12.62
C LEU A 284 12.71 1.17 -12.90
N SER A 285 13.32 0.63 -13.96
CA SER A 285 14.71 0.92 -14.34
C SER A 285 14.86 2.20 -15.17
N ASP A 286 13.77 2.74 -15.70
CA ASP A 286 13.78 3.86 -16.63
C ASP A 286 12.38 4.47 -16.76
N VAL A 287 11.99 5.22 -15.74
CA VAL A 287 10.72 5.94 -15.72
C VAL A 287 10.86 7.19 -16.61
N ASP A 288 10.22 7.17 -17.76
CA ASP A 288 10.25 8.26 -18.75
C ASP A 288 9.47 9.50 -18.30
N GLY A 289 8.60 9.37 -17.30
CA GLY A 289 7.83 10.47 -16.73
C GLY A 289 6.47 10.69 -17.37
N GLU A 290 6.02 9.84 -18.28
CA GLU A 290 4.64 9.88 -18.74
C GLU A 290 3.66 9.31 -17.69
N GLU A 291 4.13 8.41 -16.82
CA GLU A 291 3.35 7.83 -15.72
C GLU A 291 3.54 8.60 -14.39
N GLU A 292 2.47 8.72 -13.58
CA GLU A 292 2.57 9.10 -12.16
C GLU A 292 2.94 7.86 -11.33
N LEU A 293 3.90 7.97 -10.41
CA LEU A 293 4.22 6.89 -9.49
C LEU A 293 3.30 6.94 -8.25
N SER A 294 2.02 6.58 -8.41
CA SER A 294 1.08 6.45 -7.29
C SER A 294 1.43 5.28 -6.37
N GLU A 295 0.87 5.26 -5.15
CA GLU A 295 0.94 4.11 -4.22
C GLU A 295 0.51 2.82 -4.92
N GLY A 296 -0.57 2.93 -5.68
CA GLY A 296 -1.12 1.81 -6.40
C GLY A 296 -0.26 1.34 -7.56
N ILE A 297 0.18 2.26 -8.42
CA ILE A 297 1.03 1.98 -9.58
C ILE A 297 2.36 1.35 -9.13
N LEU A 298 2.95 1.83 -8.03
CA LEU A 298 4.16 1.22 -7.49
C LEU A 298 3.90 -0.15 -6.86
N ALA A 299 2.81 -0.36 -6.12
CA ALA A 299 2.51 -1.68 -5.56
C ALA A 299 2.41 -2.79 -6.63
N ILE A 300 1.73 -2.50 -7.74
CA ILE A 300 1.59 -3.46 -8.85
C ILE A 300 2.89 -3.63 -9.65
N SER A 301 3.69 -2.57 -9.79
CA SER A 301 5.01 -2.63 -10.44
C SER A 301 6.01 -3.44 -9.62
N GLN A 302 6.00 -3.29 -8.29
CA GLN A 302 6.82 -4.09 -7.37
C GLN A 302 6.45 -5.58 -7.45
N ILE A 303 5.15 -5.93 -7.49
CA ILE A 303 4.70 -7.31 -7.72
C ILE A 303 5.19 -7.85 -9.09
N ALA A 304 5.12 -7.02 -10.13
CA ALA A 304 5.58 -7.40 -11.48
C ALA A 304 7.10 -7.69 -11.52
N SER A 305 7.91 -6.81 -10.93
CA SER A 305 9.36 -6.95 -10.82
C SER A 305 9.78 -8.14 -9.94
N SER A 306 9.09 -8.35 -8.81
CA SER A 306 9.27 -9.58 -8.00
C SER A 306 8.99 -10.86 -8.79
N ILE A 307 8.04 -10.86 -9.73
CA ILE A 307 7.74 -12.01 -10.61
C ILE A 307 8.71 -12.09 -11.80
N GLN A 308 9.43 -11.03 -12.15
CA GLN A 308 10.49 -11.08 -13.16
C GLN A 308 11.71 -11.84 -12.62
N GLY A 309 12.08 -11.60 -11.36
CA GLY A 309 13.17 -12.30 -10.65
C GLY A 309 12.87 -13.75 -10.20
N LEU A 310 11.78 -14.38 -10.65
CA LEU A 310 11.44 -15.78 -10.33
C LEU A 310 11.78 -16.75 -11.47
N ASP A 311 12.14 -17.98 -11.10
CA ASP A 311 12.33 -19.10 -12.04
C ASP A 311 11.12 -19.27 -12.99
N SER A 312 11.35 -19.13 -14.29
CA SER A 312 10.34 -19.32 -15.36
C SER A 312 9.05 -18.49 -15.21
N ILE A 313 9.11 -17.26 -15.73
CA ILE A 313 7.97 -16.32 -15.81
C ILE A 313 6.68 -17.00 -16.34
N SER A 314 6.78 -17.85 -17.36
CA SER A 314 5.61 -18.52 -17.97
C SER A 314 4.92 -19.52 -17.03
N ASP A 315 5.69 -20.29 -16.23
CA ASP A 315 5.12 -21.22 -15.24
C ASP A 315 4.45 -20.45 -14.10
N VAL A 316 5.09 -19.39 -13.60
CA VAL A 316 4.51 -18.49 -12.60
C VAL A 316 3.19 -17.90 -13.08
N LEU A 317 3.15 -17.33 -14.29
CA LEU A 317 1.94 -16.77 -14.90
C LEU A 317 0.80 -17.80 -14.99
N SER A 318 1.12 -19.04 -15.39
CA SER A 318 0.14 -20.13 -15.51
C SER A 318 -0.47 -20.51 -14.15
N LYS A 319 0.37 -20.61 -13.12
CA LYS A 319 -0.05 -20.95 -11.75
C LYS A 319 -0.83 -19.82 -11.07
N LEU A 320 -0.42 -18.55 -11.25
CA LEU A 320 -1.19 -17.39 -10.79
C LEU A 320 -2.60 -17.37 -11.39
N LYS A 321 -2.73 -17.55 -12.70
CA LYS A 321 -4.05 -17.62 -13.37
C LYS A 321 -4.94 -18.72 -12.78
N THR A 322 -4.35 -19.87 -12.44
CA THR A 322 -5.09 -20.98 -11.82
C THR A 322 -5.54 -20.63 -10.40
N GLY A 323 -4.64 -20.16 -9.53
CA GLY A 323 -4.97 -19.80 -8.15
C GLY A 323 -5.97 -18.65 -8.03
N ILE A 324 -5.85 -17.63 -8.89
CA ILE A 324 -6.78 -16.48 -8.95
C ILE A 324 -8.16 -16.91 -9.46
N LYS A 325 -8.21 -17.80 -10.45
CA LYS A 325 -9.48 -18.36 -10.97
C LYS A 325 -10.25 -19.15 -9.90
N ASP A 326 -9.52 -19.93 -9.12
CA ASP A 326 -10.10 -20.79 -8.08
C ASP A 326 -10.36 -20.04 -6.76
N GLY A 327 -10.04 -18.73 -6.71
CA GLY A 327 -10.25 -17.87 -5.54
C GLY A 327 -9.35 -18.19 -4.34
N LYS A 328 -8.27 -18.94 -4.55
CA LYS A 328 -7.39 -19.50 -3.53
C LYS A 328 -5.92 -19.44 -3.94
N LEU A 329 -5.37 -18.23 -4.14
CA LEU A 329 -3.93 -18.06 -4.29
C LEU A 329 -3.23 -18.23 -2.94
N SER A 330 -3.49 -17.32 -2.00
CA SER A 330 -3.11 -17.46 -0.59
C SER A 330 -4.01 -18.49 0.10
N GLY A 331 -3.42 -19.48 0.78
CA GLY A 331 -4.19 -20.57 1.40
C GLY A 331 -4.68 -21.66 0.44
N SER A 332 -4.06 -21.83 -0.73
CA SER A 332 -4.42 -22.88 -1.69
C SER A 332 -4.27 -24.30 -1.12
N ASP A 333 -5.24 -25.18 -1.46
CA ASP A 333 -5.14 -26.63 -1.20
C ASP A 333 -4.16 -27.31 -2.18
N ASP A 334 -3.81 -26.65 -3.30
CA ASP A 334 -2.81 -27.13 -4.25
C ASP A 334 -1.39 -26.77 -3.78
N ALA A 335 -0.54 -27.79 -3.63
CA ALA A 335 0.80 -27.63 -3.09
C ALA A 335 1.75 -26.82 -4.01
N GLU A 336 1.53 -26.79 -5.32
CA GLU A 336 2.33 -25.97 -6.24
C GLU A 336 1.89 -24.50 -6.19
N ILE A 337 0.59 -24.23 -6.07
CA ILE A 337 0.05 -22.87 -5.92
C ILE A 337 0.43 -22.29 -4.55
N ALA A 338 0.29 -23.06 -3.47
CA ALA A 338 0.71 -22.63 -2.13
C ALA A 338 2.23 -22.38 -2.05
N ALA A 339 3.06 -23.22 -2.69
CA ALA A 339 4.50 -22.99 -2.76
C ALA A 339 4.85 -21.75 -3.60
N LEU A 340 4.10 -21.46 -4.67
CA LEU A 340 4.26 -20.23 -5.44
C LEU A 340 3.89 -18.99 -4.62
N ALA A 341 2.76 -19.00 -3.92
CA ALA A 341 2.34 -17.88 -3.08
C ALA A 341 3.40 -17.56 -2.00
N ALA A 342 3.98 -18.57 -1.36
CA ALA A 342 5.08 -18.39 -0.40
C ALA A 342 6.36 -17.83 -1.04
N LYS A 343 6.75 -18.31 -2.24
CA LYS A 343 7.88 -17.74 -3.00
C LYS A 343 7.62 -16.27 -3.40
N LEU A 344 6.41 -15.97 -3.86
CA LEU A 344 6.03 -14.62 -4.28
C LEU A 344 6.04 -13.65 -3.10
N GLN A 345 5.50 -14.05 -1.94
CA GLN A 345 5.56 -13.27 -0.72
C GLN A 345 7.02 -12.94 -0.35
N GLN A 346 7.93 -13.93 -0.39
CA GLN A 346 9.34 -13.71 -0.09
C GLN A 346 9.99 -12.75 -1.12
N ALA A 347 9.73 -12.94 -2.41
CA ALA A 347 10.24 -12.07 -3.45
C ALA A 347 9.76 -10.63 -3.28
N VAL A 348 8.46 -10.42 -3.04
CA VAL A 348 7.86 -9.10 -2.83
C VAL A 348 8.36 -8.44 -1.54
N THR A 349 8.52 -9.18 -0.44
CA THR A 349 9.14 -8.65 0.78
C THR A 349 10.58 -8.19 0.52
N ASN A 350 11.35 -8.91 -0.31
CA ASN A 350 12.70 -8.49 -0.69
C ASN A 350 12.70 -7.26 -1.61
N THR A 351 11.92 -7.28 -2.70
CA THR A 351 11.85 -6.17 -3.67
C THR A 351 11.35 -4.88 -3.01
N SER A 352 10.33 -4.94 -2.16
CA SER A 352 9.81 -3.77 -1.42
C SER A 352 10.77 -3.23 -0.36
N ASN A 353 11.59 -4.07 0.28
CA ASN A 353 12.66 -3.60 1.17
C ASN A 353 13.79 -2.89 0.40
N ILE A 354 14.17 -3.40 -0.78
CA ILE A 354 15.14 -2.73 -1.66
C ILE A 354 14.55 -1.42 -2.19
N PHE A 355 13.29 -1.41 -2.64
CA PHE A 355 12.62 -0.20 -3.10
C PHE A 355 12.49 0.87 -2.02
N LEU A 356 12.21 0.49 -0.77
CA LEU A 356 12.27 1.42 0.36
C LEU A 356 13.67 2.03 0.49
N ALA A 357 14.73 1.21 0.46
CA ALA A 357 16.10 1.71 0.53
C ALA A 357 16.44 2.64 -0.66
N ILE A 358 15.95 2.37 -1.86
CA ILE A 358 16.11 3.25 -3.04
C ILE A 358 15.37 4.58 -2.85
N ALA A 359 14.16 4.56 -2.31
CA ALA A 359 13.38 5.76 -2.08
C ALA A 359 13.96 6.63 -0.96
N THR A 360 14.52 6.02 0.10
CA THR A 360 14.82 6.72 1.37
C THR A 360 16.30 6.73 1.79
N GLY A 361 17.19 6.04 1.07
CA GLY A 361 18.57 5.77 1.49
C GLY A 361 19.64 6.31 0.55
N ASP A 362 20.89 6.13 0.97
CA ASP A 362 22.11 6.35 0.17
C ASP A 362 22.59 5.04 -0.48
N ASP A 363 23.71 5.10 -1.21
CA ASP A 363 24.25 3.97 -1.97
C ASP A 363 24.55 2.77 -1.06
N ASP A 364 25.14 3.04 0.12
CA ASP A 364 25.46 2.05 1.15
C ASP A 364 24.18 1.38 1.69
N ALA A 365 23.10 2.13 1.93
CA ALA A 365 21.82 1.59 2.38
C ALA A 365 21.14 0.73 1.30
N ILE A 366 21.22 1.13 0.03
CA ILE A 366 20.67 0.37 -1.11
C ILE A 366 21.48 -0.93 -1.29
N GLU A 367 22.82 -0.85 -1.29
CA GLU A 367 23.70 -2.03 -1.38
C GLU A 367 23.43 -3.01 -0.24
N ALA A 368 23.31 -2.52 1.00
CA ALA A 368 22.99 -3.34 2.16
C ALA A 368 21.61 -4.03 2.04
N ALA A 369 20.60 -3.35 1.50
CA ALA A 369 19.28 -3.95 1.24
C ALA A 369 19.35 -5.06 0.18
N ILE A 370 20.09 -4.83 -0.92
CA ILE A 370 20.31 -5.81 -1.99
C ILE A 370 21.06 -7.05 -1.46
N ILE A 371 22.15 -6.86 -0.69
CA ILE A 371 22.91 -7.95 -0.06
C ILE A 371 22.05 -8.75 0.93
N ASN A 372 21.24 -8.09 1.75
CA ASN A 372 20.35 -8.76 2.70
C ASN A 372 19.30 -9.61 1.96
N ALA A 373 18.67 -9.07 0.92
CA ALA A 373 17.72 -9.79 0.09
C ALA A 373 18.35 -11.01 -0.63
N PHE A 374 19.56 -10.86 -1.18
CA PHE A 374 20.31 -11.98 -1.77
C PHE A 374 20.56 -13.10 -0.75
N ASN A 375 20.97 -12.78 0.48
CA ASN A 375 21.19 -13.77 1.54
C ASN A 375 19.89 -14.49 1.97
N VAL A 376 18.74 -13.82 1.90
CA VAL A 376 17.42 -14.41 2.18
C VAL A 376 16.98 -15.38 1.08
N VAL A 377 17.23 -15.06 -0.19
CA VAL A 377 16.93 -15.96 -1.34
C VAL A 377 17.93 -17.11 -1.42
N ASN A 378 19.19 -16.86 -1.07
CA ASN A 378 20.30 -17.82 -1.19
C ASN A 378 20.91 -18.20 0.18
N PRO A 379 20.14 -18.78 1.13
CA PRO A 379 20.62 -19.07 2.49
C PRO A 379 21.77 -20.10 2.53
N ASN A 380 21.96 -20.85 1.43
CA ASN A 380 23.02 -21.85 1.28
C ASN A 380 24.19 -21.38 0.38
N ALA A 381 24.21 -20.10 -0.05
CA ALA A 381 25.33 -19.56 -0.82
C ALA A 381 26.64 -19.67 -0.04
N THR A 382 27.69 -20.12 -0.72
CA THR A 382 29.05 -20.18 -0.19
C THR A 382 29.62 -18.77 -0.02
N ASP A 383 30.64 -18.63 0.83
CA ASP A 383 31.32 -17.35 1.05
C ASP A 383 31.85 -16.76 -0.27
N ALA A 384 32.30 -17.60 -1.22
CA ALA A 384 32.78 -17.16 -2.53
C ALA A 384 31.65 -16.65 -3.46
N GLU A 385 30.42 -17.18 -3.34
CA GLU A 385 29.27 -16.67 -4.10
C GLU A 385 28.75 -15.36 -3.50
N LYS A 386 28.83 -15.20 -2.17
CA LYS A 386 28.52 -13.93 -1.48
C LYS A 386 29.55 -12.85 -1.81
N ASP A 387 30.84 -13.17 -1.72
CA ASP A 387 31.94 -12.27 -2.08
C ASP A 387 31.83 -11.83 -3.55
N ALA A 388 31.36 -12.70 -4.45
CA ALA A 388 31.12 -12.36 -5.85
C ALA A 388 29.92 -11.41 -6.02
N PHE A 389 28.78 -11.72 -5.38
CA PHE A 389 27.58 -10.88 -5.46
C PHE A 389 27.77 -9.49 -4.82
N ILE A 390 28.55 -9.37 -3.75
CA ILE A 390 28.90 -8.07 -3.14
C ILE A 390 29.60 -7.14 -4.16
N LEU A 391 30.39 -7.68 -5.08
CA LEU A 391 31.05 -6.87 -6.12
C LEU A 391 30.06 -6.34 -7.18
N GLN A 392 28.93 -7.01 -7.38
CA GLN A 392 27.84 -6.61 -8.27
C GLN A 392 26.85 -5.65 -7.57
N ALA A 393 26.57 -5.89 -6.28
CA ALA A 393 25.56 -5.15 -5.51
C ALA A 393 25.75 -3.62 -5.54
N ALA A 394 27.00 -3.13 -5.51
CA ALA A 394 27.31 -1.70 -5.64
C ALA A 394 26.93 -1.12 -7.03
N GLY A 395 27.12 -1.90 -8.10
CA GLY A 395 26.72 -1.54 -9.46
C GLY A 395 25.20 -1.49 -9.61
N ILE A 396 24.51 -2.51 -9.09
CA ILE A 396 23.04 -2.56 -9.05
C ILE A 396 22.47 -1.38 -8.23
N ALA A 397 23.06 -1.07 -7.07
CA ALA A 397 22.65 0.07 -6.24
C ALA A 397 22.77 1.40 -7.00
N ALA A 398 23.88 1.62 -7.70
CA ALA A 398 24.09 2.82 -8.52
C ALA A 398 23.08 2.91 -9.69
N LYS A 399 22.85 1.81 -10.42
CA LYS A 399 21.83 1.73 -11.49
C LYS A 399 20.42 2.04 -10.95
N ALA A 400 20.06 1.47 -9.79
CA ALA A 400 18.77 1.68 -9.14
C ALA A 400 18.55 3.13 -8.65
N LYS A 401 19.58 3.75 -8.07
CA LYS A 401 19.52 5.17 -7.67
C LYS A 401 19.45 6.10 -8.88
N ALA A 402 20.18 5.81 -9.95
CA ALA A 402 20.09 6.56 -11.20
C ALA A 402 18.66 6.52 -11.79
N ALA A 403 18.00 5.36 -11.78
CA ALA A 403 16.61 5.21 -12.18
C ALA A 403 15.64 6.04 -11.30
N LYS A 404 15.81 5.99 -9.97
CA LYS A 404 15.04 6.81 -9.02
C LYS A 404 15.20 8.32 -9.28
N ASN A 405 16.43 8.78 -9.44
CA ASN A 405 16.72 10.19 -9.72
C ASN A 405 16.14 10.62 -11.07
N LYS A 406 16.21 9.77 -12.10
CA LYS A 406 15.58 10.01 -13.40
C LYS A 406 14.05 10.12 -13.29
N ALA A 407 13.41 9.23 -12.54
CA ALA A 407 11.96 9.26 -12.31
C ALA A 407 11.50 10.57 -11.65
N ILE A 408 12.26 11.07 -10.67
CA ILE A 408 11.96 12.34 -9.98
C ILE A 408 12.16 13.53 -10.93
N LYS A 409 13.29 13.57 -11.64
CA LYS A 409 13.60 14.63 -12.61
C LYS A 409 12.56 14.71 -13.75
N ASN A 410 12.03 13.57 -14.18
CA ASN A 410 10.96 13.48 -15.17
C ASN A 410 9.55 13.72 -14.58
N GLY A 411 9.46 14.21 -13.33
CA GLY A 411 8.20 14.56 -12.69
C GLY A 411 7.23 13.40 -12.46
N ALA A 412 7.74 12.17 -12.35
CA ALA A 412 6.92 10.98 -12.04
C ALA A 412 6.57 10.90 -10.54
N ALA A 413 7.43 11.45 -9.69
CA ALA A 413 7.22 11.70 -8.27
C ALA A 413 8.15 12.81 -7.77
N THR A 414 7.97 13.24 -6.51
CA THR A 414 8.99 13.98 -5.74
C THR A 414 9.71 13.01 -4.82
N ASP A 415 10.90 13.36 -4.32
CA ASP A 415 11.57 12.60 -3.25
C ASP A 415 10.64 12.37 -2.05
N ALA A 416 9.97 13.42 -1.55
CA ALA A 416 9.06 13.33 -0.42
C ALA A 416 7.87 12.39 -0.66
N SER A 417 7.21 12.51 -1.82
CA SER A 417 6.09 11.63 -2.15
C SER A 417 6.57 10.20 -2.35
N LEU A 418 7.67 9.97 -3.10
CA LEU A 418 8.22 8.64 -3.35
C LEU A 418 8.61 7.91 -2.06
N ALA A 419 9.22 8.61 -1.10
CA ALA A 419 9.56 8.05 0.21
C ALA A 419 8.33 7.64 1.03
N LEU A 420 7.30 8.49 1.10
CA LEU A 420 6.04 8.17 1.78
C LEU A 420 5.32 7.00 1.10
N ILE A 421 5.30 7.02 -0.23
CA ILE A 421 4.71 5.96 -1.05
C ILE A 421 5.45 4.64 -0.83
N ALA A 422 6.78 4.62 -0.82
CA ALA A 422 7.56 3.41 -0.57
C ALA A 422 7.28 2.79 0.81
N LYS A 423 7.11 3.61 1.86
CA LYS A 423 6.66 3.13 3.19
C LYS A 423 5.30 2.43 3.10
N LYS A 424 4.33 3.05 2.43
CA LYS A 424 2.96 2.53 2.29
C LYS A 424 2.88 1.31 1.40
N VAL A 425 3.56 1.31 0.26
CA VAL A 425 3.71 0.17 -0.67
C VAL A 425 4.32 -1.02 0.04
N LYS A 426 5.41 -0.83 0.80
CA LYS A 426 5.97 -1.91 1.62
C LYS A 426 4.92 -2.51 2.55
N LYS A 427 4.21 -1.67 3.32
CA LYS A 427 3.15 -2.11 4.24
C LYS A 427 2.00 -2.84 3.52
N ALA A 428 1.55 -2.32 2.38
CA ALA A 428 0.52 -2.93 1.54
C ALA A 428 0.92 -4.30 0.97
N LEU A 429 2.23 -4.57 0.89
CA LEU A 429 2.82 -5.79 0.35
C LEU A 429 3.41 -6.72 1.44
N GLU A 430 3.32 -6.36 2.72
CA GLU A 430 3.74 -7.21 3.86
C GLU A 430 2.99 -8.54 3.92
N LYS A 431 1.75 -8.58 3.41
CA LYS A 431 0.93 -9.78 3.30
C LYS A 431 0.11 -9.77 2.01
N LEU A 432 0.40 -10.71 1.12
CA LEU A 432 -0.26 -10.85 -0.18
C LEU A 432 -1.54 -11.69 -0.09
N GLY A 433 -2.58 -11.22 -0.78
CA GLY A 433 -3.88 -11.88 -0.86
C GLY A 433 -4.62 -11.97 0.48
N CYS A 434 -5.62 -12.85 0.52
CA CYS A 434 -6.48 -13.11 1.68
C CYS A 434 -6.61 -14.61 1.92
N THR A 435 -6.78 -15.02 3.18
CA THR A 435 -6.88 -16.45 3.57
C THR A 435 -8.31 -16.97 3.63
N ASP A 436 -9.27 -16.07 3.88
CA ASP A 436 -10.68 -16.36 4.03
C ASP A 436 -11.49 -15.28 3.29
N ASN A 437 -12.54 -15.68 2.57
CA ASN A 437 -13.47 -14.82 1.80
C ASN A 437 -12.82 -13.65 1.02
N CYS A 438 -12.06 -13.98 -0.02
CA CYS A 438 -11.54 -13.02 -1.00
C CYS A 438 -12.62 -12.51 -1.98
N GLU A 439 -13.72 -11.93 -1.48
CA GLU A 439 -14.80 -11.33 -2.27
C GLU A 439 -15.09 -9.91 -1.78
N ALA A 440 -15.42 -9.00 -2.69
CA ALA A 440 -15.78 -7.63 -2.36
C ALA A 440 -17.20 -7.56 -1.79
N ASP A 441 -17.34 -7.03 -0.57
CA ASP A 441 -18.62 -6.88 0.13
C ASP A 441 -19.08 -5.41 0.20
N ASP A 442 -20.28 -5.18 0.76
CA ASP A 442 -20.85 -3.84 0.94
C ASP A 442 -19.92 -2.88 1.70
N ASN A 443 -19.11 -3.41 2.63
CA ASN A 443 -18.17 -2.63 3.44
C ASN A 443 -16.91 -2.24 2.63
N PHE A 444 -16.40 -3.14 1.78
CA PHE A 444 -15.37 -2.80 0.81
C PHE A 444 -15.85 -1.70 -0.16
N TYR A 445 -17.04 -1.84 -0.76
CA TYR A 445 -17.54 -0.81 -1.68
C TYR A 445 -17.80 0.53 -0.99
N ALA A 446 -18.24 0.53 0.27
CA ALA A 446 -18.38 1.76 1.06
C ALA A 446 -17.03 2.44 1.33
N GLN A 447 -15.96 1.68 1.59
CA GLN A 447 -14.61 2.22 1.74
C GLN A 447 -14.02 2.69 0.41
N LEU A 448 -14.23 1.94 -0.68
CA LEU A 448 -13.81 2.32 -2.02
C LEU A 448 -14.45 3.65 -2.45
N ALA A 449 -15.73 3.86 -2.13
CA ALA A 449 -16.39 5.14 -2.38
C ALA A 449 -15.71 6.32 -1.65
N VAL A 450 -15.16 6.10 -0.45
CA VAL A 450 -14.35 7.11 0.26
C VAL A 450 -13.02 7.33 -0.45
N SER A 451 -12.29 6.28 -0.85
CA SER A 451 -11.02 6.40 -1.58
C SER A 451 -11.20 7.13 -2.93
N VAL A 452 -12.19 6.74 -3.74
CA VAL A 452 -12.46 7.38 -5.04
C VAL A 452 -12.86 8.85 -4.85
N THR A 453 -13.67 9.18 -3.84
CA THR A 453 -14.03 10.57 -3.53
C THR A 453 -12.81 11.41 -3.15
N ALA A 454 -11.87 10.83 -2.38
CA ALA A 454 -10.63 11.52 -2.00
C ALA A 454 -9.73 11.78 -3.20
N GLU A 455 -9.52 10.79 -4.08
CA GLU A 455 -8.71 10.95 -5.30
C GLU A 455 -9.34 11.92 -6.30
N VAL A 456 -10.67 11.89 -6.52
CA VAL A 456 -11.36 12.89 -7.35
C VAL A 456 -11.13 14.30 -6.80
N THR A 457 -11.25 14.50 -5.48
CA THR A 457 -11.00 15.80 -4.83
C THR A 457 -9.53 16.25 -4.98
N ALA A 458 -8.58 15.32 -4.93
CA ALA A 458 -7.16 15.61 -5.12
C ALA A 458 -6.85 16.01 -6.58
N SER A 459 -7.37 15.25 -7.55
CA SER A 459 -7.21 15.55 -8.98
C SER A 459 -7.97 16.81 -9.43
N GLU A 460 -9.09 17.18 -8.80
CA GLU A 460 -9.72 18.50 -8.98
C GLU A 460 -8.78 19.65 -8.55
N ALA A 461 -8.04 19.50 -7.46
CA ALA A 461 -7.07 20.51 -7.00
C ALA A 461 -5.82 20.59 -7.89
N GLU A 462 -5.38 19.44 -8.42
CA GLU A 462 -4.33 19.36 -9.43
C GLU A 462 -4.74 20.06 -10.73
N LEU A 463 -5.96 19.79 -11.23
CA LEU A 463 -6.54 20.43 -12.41
C LEU A 463 -6.53 21.96 -12.30
N VAL A 464 -6.94 22.52 -11.15
CA VAL A 464 -6.92 23.98 -10.91
C VAL A 464 -5.50 24.55 -10.98
N THR A 465 -4.51 23.80 -10.49
CA THR A 465 -3.09 24.20 -10.58
C THR A 465 -2.61 24.17 -12.02
N LEU A 466 -2.97 23.12 -12.76
CA LEU A 466 -2.60 22.91 -14.15
C LEU A 466 -3.23 23.97 -15.09
N GLN A 467 -4.51 24.29 -14.89
CA GLN A 467 -5.21 25.37 -15.59
C GLN A 467 -4.49 26.73 -15.43
N ALA A 468 -3.94 27.02 -14.24
CA ALA A 468 -3.17 28.25 -14.03
C ALA A 468 -1.83 28.26 -14.79
N LEU A 469 -1.19 27.10 -14.97
CA LEU A 469 0.00 26.96 -15.80
C LEU A 469 -0.32 27.09 -17.30
N VAL A 470 -1.39 26.45 -17.78
CA VAL A 470 -1.86 26.56 -19.17
C VAL A 470 -2.19 28.02 -19.51
N VAL A 471 -2.93 28.74 -18.66
CA VAL A 471 -3.22 30.18 -18.86
C VAL A 471 -1.94 31.04 -18.89
N THR A 472 -0.90 30.64 -18.15
CA THR A 472 0.40 31.32 -18.19
C THR A 472 1.10 31.06 -19.53
N ALA A 473 1.11 29.82 -20.00
CA ALA A 473 1.67 29.45 -21.31
C ALA A 473 0.93 30.12 -22.47
N GLU A 474 -0.41 30.16 -22.46
CA GLU A 474 -1.24 30.90 -23.43
C GLU A 474 -0.89 32.40 -23.45
N THR A 475 -0.60 32.99 -22.28
CA THR A 475 -0.20 34.41 -22.17
C THR A 475 1.17 34.64 -22.80
N ASN A 476 2.15 33.80 -22.48
CA ASN A 476 3.52 33.93 -23.00
C ASN A 476 3.56 33.65 -24.52
N LEU A 477 2.73 32.73 -25.01
CA LEU A 477 2.48 32.50 -26.44
C LEU A 477 1.93 33.76 -27.12
N ALA A 478 0.91 34.40 -26.56
CA ALA A 478 0.34 35.62 -27.12
C ALA A 478 1.33 36.79 -27.15
N ASP A 479 2.18 36.92 -26.11
CA ASP A 479 3.25 37.93 -26.08
C ASP A 479 4.32 37.65 -27.16
N ALA A 480 4.75 36.41 -27.36
CA ALA A 480 5.66 36.04 -28.44
C ALA A 480 5.04 36.26 -29.84
N GLN A 481 3.77 35.87 -30.04
CA GLN A 481 3.00 36.15 -31.26
C GLN A 481 2.92 37.64 -31.57
N SER A 482 2.84 38.51 -30.56
CA SER A 482 2.76 39.97 -30.73
C SER A 482 4.01 40.61 -31.35
N LEU A 483 5.13 39.90 -31.35
CA LEU A 483 6.40 40.32 -31.95
C LEU A 483 6.59 39.78 -33.38
N GLY A 484 5.83 38.77 -33.79
CA GLY A 484 5.95 38.08 -35.08
C GLY A 484 5.06 38.61 -36.21
N GLY A 485 5.27 38.09 -37.43
CA GLY A 485 4.47 38.46 -38.60
C GLY A 485 4.74 39.91 -39.08
N GLU A 486 3.68 40.69 -39.33
CA GLU A 486 3.80 42.05 -39.92
C GLU A 486 4.53 43.07 -39.02
N THR A 487 4.79 42.77 -37.75
CA THR A 487 5.60 43.62 -36.85
C THR A 487 7.09 43.49 -37.11
N VAL A 488 7.54 42.36 -37.68
CA VAL A 488 8.93 42.14 -38.07
C VAL A 488 9.22 42.95 -39.34
N THR A 489 9.86 44.10 -39.17
CA THR A 489 10.06 45.09 -40.24
C THR A 489 11.52 45.50 -40.43
N ASP A 490 12.40 45.12 -39.50
CA ASP A 490 13.84 45.29 -39.55
C ASP A 490 14.60 44.20 -38.77
N ALA A 491 15.92 44.18 -38.95
CA ALA A 491 16.84 43.27 -38.28
C ALA A 491 16.73 43.26 -36.75
N ALA A 492 16.38 44.38 -36.10
CA ALA A 492 16.26 44.43 -34.65
C ALA A 492 14.94 43.80 -34.18
N SER A 493 13.85 44.02 -34.91
CA SER A 493 12.57 43.32 -34.66
C SER A 493 12.66 41.80 -34.91
N ALA A 494 13.43 41.37 -35.92
CA ALA A 494 13.66 39.94 -36.19
C ALA A 494 14.43 39.26 -35.04
N VAL A 495 15.49 39.90 -34.52
CA VAL A 495 16.23 39.40 -33.35
C VAL A 495 15.35 39.35 -32.10
N ALA A 496 14.56 40.40 -31.84
CA ALA A 496 13.66 40.43 -30.67
C ALA A 496 12.57 39.34 -30.72
N PHE A 497 12.03 39.06 -31.90
CA PHE A 497 11.09 37.95 -32.11
C PHE A 497 11.77 36.59 -31.89
N ALA A 498 12.97 36.39 -32.43
CA ALA A 498 13.74 35.16 -32.25
C ALA A 498 14.08 34.88 -30.77
N SER A 499 14.53 35.89 -30.03
CA SER A 499 14.74 35.80 -28.58
C SER A 499 13.48 35.40 -27.83
N ALA A 500 12.35 36.08 -28.07
CA ALA A 500 11.10 35.82 -27.35
C ALA A 500 10.55 34.40 -27.58
N VAL A 501 10.64 33.88 -28.80
CA VAL A 501 10.24 32.50 -29.11
C VAL A 501 11.20 31.49 -28.48
N ALA A 502 12.52 31.76 -28.46
CA ALA A 502 13.47 30.89 -27.78
C ALA A 502 13.24 30.85 -26.25
N THR A 503 12.92 31.98 -25.62
CA THR A 503 12.49 32.00 -24.21
C THR A 503 11.23 31.18 -23.99
N LEU A 504 10.23 31.30 -24.88
CA LEU A 504 8.98 30.53 -24.79
C LEU A 504 9.20 29.02 -24.97
N VAL A 505 10.08 28.58 -25.87
CA VAL A 505 10.48 27.16 -26.01
C VAL A 505 11.10 26.66 -24.70
N ASN A 506 12.03 27.43 -24.12
CA ASN A 506 12.68 27.07 -22.86
C ASN A 506 11.68 26.95 -21.69
N GLU A 507 10.71 27.87 -21.62
CA GLU A 507 9.64 27.85 -20.64
C GLU A 507 8.67 26.69 -20.84
N ALA A 508 8.32 26.34 -22.09
CA ALA A 508 7.46 25.21 -22.43
C ALA A 508 8.09 23.88 -22.00
N GLU A 509 9.36 23.66 -22.33
CA GLU A 509 10.13 22.47 -21.91
C GLU A 509 10.27 22.38 -20.38
N THR A 510 10.43 23.51 -19.69
CA THR A 510 10.44 23.55 -18.21
C THR A 510 9.04 23.30 -17.61
N ALA A 511 7.97 23.71 -18.29
CA ALA A 511 6.61 23.60 -17.81
C ALA A 511 6.04 22.18 -17.97
N ASP A 512 6.48 21.45 -19.00
CA ASP A 512 6.10 20.06 -19.31
C ASP A 512 4.57 19.81 -19.19
N LEU A 513 3.79 20.66 -19.87
CA LEU A 513 2.34 20.66 -19.75
C LEU A 513 1.70 19.44 -20.41
N ALA A 514 2.28 18.93 -21.50
CA ALA A 514 1.77 17.76 -22.20
C ALA A 514 1.74 16.53 -21.29
N ASN A 515 2.85 16.23 -20.59
CA ASN A 515 2.89 15.10 -19.66
C ASN A 515 1.97 15.29 -18.45
N LYS A 516 1.92 16.50 -17.87
CA LYS A 516 1.07 16.80 -16.70
C LYS A 516 -0.42 16.65 -17.03
N VAL A 517 -0.87 17.19 -18.16
CA VAL A 517 -2.25 17.05 -18.60
C VAL A 517 -2.57 15.59 -18.96
N ASN A 518 -1.66 14.89 -19.64
CA ASN A 518 -1.87 13.49 -20.01
C ASN A 518 -1.99 12.58 -18.77
N LYS A 519 -1.15 12.77 -17.74
CA LYS A 519 -1.27 12.06 -16.45
C LYS A 519 -2.65 12.22 -15.83
N LEU A 520 -3.12 13.46 -15.71
CA LEU A 520 -4.42 13.78 -15.12
C LEU A 520 -5.59 13.25 -15.95
N PHE A 521 -5.48 13.29 -17.28
CA PHE A 521 -6.45 12.71 -18.21
C PHE A 521 -6.53 11.17 -18.10
N ILE A 522 -5.39 10.49 -17.98
CA ILE A 522 -5.34 9.04 -17.76
C ILE A 522 -5.91 8.68 -16.38
N LYS A 523 -5.52 9.41 -15.32
CA LYS A 523 -6.02 9.20 -13.95
C LYS A 523 -7.53 9.38 -13.85
N SER A 524 -8.09 10.42 -14.50
CA SER A 524 -9.53 10.66 -14.53
C SER A 524 -10.33 9.59 -15.29
N GLN A 525 -9.81 9.01 -16.39
CA GLN A 525 -10.42 7.82 -17.01
C GLN A 525 -10.52 6.63 -16.02
N GLY A 526 -9.48 6.43 -15.21
CA GLY A 526 -9.45 5.42 -14.16
C GLY A 526 -10.52 5.66 -13.09
N LEU A 527 -10.63 6.91 -12.61
CA LEU A 527 -11.64 7.32 -11.61
C LEU A 527 -13.08 7.19 -12.13
N VAL A 528 -13.36 7.53 -13.40
CA VAL A 528 -14.67 7.28 -14.04
C VAL A 528 -14.99 5.79 -14.08
N SER A 529 -14.00 4.95 -14.41
CA SER A 529 -14.17 3.49 -14.44
C SER A 529 -14.48 2.92 -13.05
N ALA A 530 -13.78 3.40 -12.02
CA ALA A 530 -14.00 3.01 -10.62
C ALA A 530 -15.35 3.51 -10.06
N ALA A 531 -15.76 4.74 -10.40
CA ALA A 531 -17.04 5.29 -10.02
C ALA A 531 -18.20 4.59 -10.74
N THR A 532 -18.01 4.16 -11.99
CA THR A 532 -18.97 3.31 -12.72
C THR A 532 -19.16 1.97 -12.01
N LEU A 533 -18.08 1.31 -11.61
CA LEU A 533 -18.14 0.07 -10.81
C LEU A 533 -18.92 0.27 -9.50
N LEU A 534 -18.75 1.40 -8.81
CA LEU A 534 -19.54 1.73 -7.61
C LEU A 534 -21.03 1.91 -7.94
N VAL A 535 -21.37 2.64 -9.00
CA VAL A 535 -22.77 2.86 -9.42
C VAL A 535 -23.47 1.56 -9.83
N ASP A 536 -22.78 0.66 -10.52
CA ASP A 536 -23.29 -0.68 -10.89
C ASP A 536 -23.65 -1.53 -9.67
N GLN A 537 -22.93 -1.38 -8.54
CA GLN A 537 -23.32 -1.99 -7.26
C GLN A 537 -24.49 -1.24 -6.61
N ASN A 538 -24.43 0.09 -6.56
CA ASN A 538 -25.46 0.91 -5.93
C ASN A 538 -25.49 2.36 -6.47
N ASN A 539 -26.62 2.73 -7.09
CA ASN A 539 -26.92 4.08 -7.56
C ASN A 539 -26.81 5.21 -6.51
N THR A 540 -26.65 4.92 -5.21
CA THR A 540 -26.31 5.96 -4.22
C THR A 540 -24.98 6.65 -4.52
N TYR A 541 -24.07 6.00 -5.24
CA TYR A 541 -22.75 6.54 -5.59
C TYR A 541 -22.75 7.40 -6.86
N GLN A 542 -23.91 7.67 -7.49
CA GLN A 542 -24.01 8.44 -8.75
C GLN A 542 -23.26 9.77 -8.71
N GLN A 543 -23.30 10.51 -7.60
CA GLN A 543 -22.58 11.79 -7.46
C GLN A 543 -21.05 11.65 -7.61
N ILE A 544 -20.48 10.49 -7.25
CA ILE A 544 -19.04 10.23 -7.42
C ILE A 544 -18.71 10.04 -8.90
N LEU A 545 -19.60 9.37 -9.66
CA LEU A 545 -19.48 9.23 -11.10
C LEU A 545 -19.66 10.58 -11.80
N ASP A 546 -20.70 11.34 -11.46
CA ASP A 546 -20.96 12.67 -12.01
C ASP A 546 -19.72 13.58 -11.85
N ASN A 547 -19.10 13.61 -10.66
CA ASN A 547 -17.88 14.38 -10.41
C ASN A 547 -16.66 13.87 -11.20
N ALA A 548 -16.50 12.55 -11.35
CA ALA A 548 -15.40 11.96 -12.11
C ALA A 548 -15.54 12.21 -13.62
N GLU A 549 -16.77 12.23 -14.14
CA GLU A 549 -17.07 12.58 -15.53
C GLU A 549 -16.80 14.07 -15.81
N ASP A 550 -17.19 14.97 -14.89
CA ASP A 550 -16.85 16.40 -14.96
C ASP A 550 -15.31 16.60 -14.97
N LEU A 551 -14.58 15.93 -14.07
CA LEU A 551 -13.11 15.96 -14.01
C LEU A 551 -12.46 15.47 -15.32
N LEU A 552 -12.94 14.37 -15.90
CA LEU A 552 -12.44 13.85 -17.18
C LEU A 552 -12.70 14.82 -18.34
N SER A 553 -13.88 15.45 -18.38
CA SER A 553 -14.24 16.44 -19.39
C SER A 553 -13.37 17.70 -19.31
N ASP A 554 -13.11 18.20 -18.11
CA ASP A 554 -12.25 19.37 -17.92
C ASP A 554 -10.78 19.03 -18.17
N ALA A 555 -10.30 17.85 -17.77
CA ALA A 555 -8.95 17.39 -18.10
C ALA A 555 -8.73 17.27 -19.62
N ASN A 556 -9.69 16.70 -20.36
CA ASN A 556 -9.65 16.66 -21.83
C ASN A 556 -9.64 18.07 -22.45
N THR A 557 -10.36 19.02 -21.85
CA THR A 557 -10.36 20.42 -22.31
C THR A 557 -8.96 21.06 -22.19
N GLU A 558 -8.17 20.69 -21.17
CA GLU A 558 -6.77 21.12 -21.09
C GLU A 558 -5.86 20.36 -22.08
N VAL A 559 -6.17 19.09 -22.45
CA VAL A 559 -5.42 18.35 -23.50
C VAL A 559 -5.49 19.13 -24.82
N ASP A 560 -6.71 19.53 -25.21
CA ASP A 560 -6.96 20.28 -26.45
C ASP A 560 -6.22 21.63 -26.46
N LYS A 561 -6.16 22.33 -25.32
CA LYS A 561 -5.43 23.60 -25.20
C LYS A 561 -3.92 23.43 -25.30
N VAL A 562 -3.34 22.44 -24.61
CA VAL A 562 -1.88 22.19 -24.67
C VAL A 562 -1.49 21.77 -26.08
N SER A 563 -2.26 20.88 -26.72
CA SER A 563 -2.04 20.51 -28.13
C SER A 563 -2.10 21.72 -29.08
N ALA A 564 -3.06 22.64 -28.87
CA ALA A 564 -3.13 23.89 -29.63
C ALA A 564 -1.96 24.85 -29.34
N PHE A 565 -1.49 24.93 -28.10
CA PHE A 565 -0.31 25.69 -27.70
C PHE A 565 0.96 25.15 -28.39
N ASP A 566 1.20 23.84 -28.33
CA ASP A 566 2.38 23.19 -28.92
C ASP A 566 2.40 23.36 -30.45
N ALA A 567 1.25 23.20 -31.11
CA ALA A 567 1.11 23.45 -32.54
C ALA A 567 1.43 24.91 -32.91
N ALA A 568 0.92 25.88 -32.13
CA ALA A 568 1.18 27.30 -32.35
C ALA A 568 2.65 27.68 -32.05
N LEU A 569 3.28 27.05 -31.06
CA LEU A 569 4.70 27.22 -30.76
C LEU A 569 5.58 26.71 -31.92
N ALA A 570 5.26 25.54 -32.48
CA ALA A 570 5.95 25.01 -33.66
C ALA A 570 5.82 25.94 -34.89
N GLU A 571 4.64 26.54 -35.12
CA GLU A 571 4.47 27.55 -36.18
C GLU A 571 5.33 28.81 -35.93
N LEU A 572 5.49 29.25 -34.68
CA LEU A 572 6.37 30.39 -34.36
C LEU A 572 7.85 30.10 -34.60
N VAL A 573 8.33 28.90 -34.27
CA VAL A 573 9.72 28.49 -34.56
C VAL A 573 10.00 28.55 -36.07
N ILE A 574 9.08 28.05 -36.90
CA ILE A 574 9.17 28.14 -38.37
C ILE A 574 9.15 29.61 -38.85
N ALA A 575 8.33 30.46 -38.22
CA ALA A 575 8.29 31.88 -38.55
C ALA A 575 9.56 32.65 -38.16
N VAL A 576 10.23 32.25 -37.06
CA VAL A 576 11.52 32.80 -36.64
C VAL A 576 12.61 32.47 -37.66
N ASP A 577 12.74 31.21 -38.08
CA ASP A 577 13.75 30.81 -39.09
C ASP A 577 13.60 31.60 -40.40
N ALA A 578 12.36 31.81 -40.85
CA ALA A 578 12.05 32.63 -42.01
C ALA A 578 12.47 34.10 -41.83
N ALA A 579 12.16 34.71 -40.67
CA ALA A 579 12.52 36.09 -40.36
C ALA A 579 14.05 36.28 -40.21
N VAL A 580 14.73 35.38 -39.50
CA VAL A 580 16.18 35.42 -39.31
C VAL A 580 16.92 35.33 -40.65
N THR A 581 16.42 34.49 -41.56
CA THR A 581 16.92 34.35 -42.93
C THR A 581 16.62 35.59 -43.80
N GLU A 582 15.41 36.16 -43.74
CA GLU A 582 15.03 37.32 -44.55
C GLU A 582 15.87 38.56 -44.24
N PHE A 583 16.19 38.78 -42.95
CA PHE A 583 16.93 39.96 -42.50
C PHE A 583 18.46 39.77 -42.39
N ASP A 584 19.01 38.58 -42.71
CA ASP A 584 20.45 38.26 -42.67
C ASP A 584 21.04 38.47 -41.25
N VAL A 585 20.33 37.99 -40.22
CA VAL A 585 20.66 38.24 -38.79
C VAL A 585 21.12 37.02 -37.99
N GLU A 586 21.34 35.85 -38.62
CA GLU A 586 21.68 34.56 -37.99
C GLU A 586 22.62 34.69 -36.77
N VAL A 587 23.81 35.29 -36.96
CA VAL A 587 24.81 35.45 -35.89
C VAL A 587 24.33 36.37 -34.75
N THR A 588 23.55 37.41 -35.07
CA THR A 588 23.07 38.37 -34.06
C THR A 588 21.87 37.83 -33.29
N ALA A 589 21.01 37.04 -33.94
CA ALA A 589 19.91 36.33 -33.30
C ALA A 589 20.43 35.24 -32.36
N ALA A 590 21.33 34.36 -32.85
CA ALA A 590 21.93 33.32 -32.02
C ALA A 590 22.67 33.89 -30.80
N LYS A 591 23.37 35.02 -30.96
CA LYS A 591 24.01 35.76 -29.85
C LYS A 591 23.02 36.26 -28.81
N ALA A 592 21.89 36.81 -29.23
CA ALA A 592 20.86 37.30 -28.31
C ALA A 592 20.24 36.13 -27.54
N ILE A 593 19.81 35.07 -28.24
CA ILE A 593 19.25 33.85 -27.65
C ILE A 593 20.22 33.22 -26.64
N ALA A 594 21.52 33.14 -26.95
CA ALA A 594 22.53 32.60 -26.04
C ALA A 594 22.73 33.44 -24.77
N ILE A 595 22.59 34.77 -24.86
CA ILE A 595 22.64 35.67 -23.70
C ILE A 595 21.35 35.55 -22.87
N ASP A 596 20.18 35.59 -23.52
CA ASP A 596 18.88 35.50 -22.85
C ASP A 596 18.73 34.15 -22.12
N ALA A 597 19.21 33.05 -22.72
CA ALA A 597 19.21 31.73 -22.06
C ALA A 597 20.20 31.65 -20.87
N ALA A 598 21.34 32.33 -20.95
CA ALA A 598 22.27 32.43 -19.82
C ALA A 598 21.68 33.26 -18.66
N ASP A 599 21.00 34.37 -18.96
CA ASP A 599 20.27 35.17 -17.96
C ASP A 599 19.15 34.35 -17.27
N VAL A 600 18.47 33.44 -18.01
CA VAL A 600 17.51 32.49 -17.44
C VAL A 600 18.20 31.48 -16.50
N ALA A 601 19.35 30.92 -16.89
CA ALA A 601 20.11 30.00 -16.04
C ALA A 601 20.60 30.67 -14.73
N ASP A 602 21.09 31.92 -14.79
CA ASP A 602 21.45 32.73 -13.63
C ASP A 602 20.25 33.00 -12.69
N ALA A 603 19.06 33.26 -13.27
CA ALA A 603 17.84 33.42 -12.50
C ALA A 603 17.43 32.12 -11.77
N LYS A 604 17.51 30.95 -12.44
CA LYS A 604 17.27 29.64 -11.82
C LYS A 604 18.31 29.31 -10.76
N GLN A 605 19.58 29.68 -10.95
CA GLN A 605 20.63 29.49 -9.95
C GLN A 605 20.35 30.32 -8.68
N THR A 606 19.85 31.54 -8.84
CA THR A 606 19.43 32.38 -7.71
C THR A 606 18.26 31.77 -6.93
N LEU A 607 17.31 31.13 -7.62
CA LEU A 607 16.22 30.38 -6.98
C LEU A 607 16.75 29.16 -6.22
N SER A 608 17.61 28.34 -6.82
CA SER A 608 18.16 27.15 -6.13
C SER A 608 19.08 27.50 -4.96
N MET A 609 19.77 28.64 -4.98
CA MET A 609 20.46 29.19 -3.79
C MET A 609 19.50 29.62 -2.67
N THR A 610 18.30 30.08 -3.02
CA THR A 610 17.27 30.47 -2.04
C THR A 610 16.66 29.23 -1.38
N ALA A 611 16.36 28.19 -2.18
CA ALA A 611 15.84 26.93 -1.69
C ALA A 611 16.89 26.14 -0.86
N GLU A 612 18.16 26.12 -1.27
CA GLU A 612 19.28 25.55 -0.49
C GLU A 612 19.32 26.14 0.94
N ALA A 613 19.20 27.46 1.06
CA ALA A 613 19.23 28.15 2.34
C ALA A 613 18.00 27.84 3.21
N ALA A 614 16.82 27.69 2.60
CA ALA A 614 15.60 27.30 3.28
C ALA A 614 15.68 25.84 3.79
N SER A 615 16.07 24.90 2.92
CA SER A 615 16.29 23.49 3.25
C SER A 615 17.32 23.30 4.36
N THR A 616 18.47 23.97 4.25
CA THR A 616 19.53 23.94 5.28
C THR A 616 19.04 24.45 6.64
N SER A 617 18.20 25.50 6.66
CA SER A 617 17.61 26.02 7.90
C SER A 617 16.59 25.06 8.50
N ALA A 618 15.67 24.53 7.68
CA ALA A 618 14.63 23.61 8.13
C ALA A 618 15.21 22.30 8.67
N LEU A 619 16.24 21.75 8.00
CA LEU A 619 16.97 20.58 8.49
C LEU A 619 17.66 20.86 9.83
N ALA A 620 18.27 22.04 10.00
CA ALA A 620 18.87 22.42 11.29
C ALA A 620 17.83 22.55 12.40
N ASP A 621 16.65 23.10 12.12
CA ASP A 621 15.55 23.18 13.10
C ASP A 621 15.03 21.78 13.48
N ALA A 622 14.87 20.88 12.51
CA ALA A 622 14.51 19.48 12.75
C ALA A 622 15.57 18.71 13.56
N GLN A 623 16.86 18.90 13.27
CA GLN A 623 17.97 18.29 14.01
C GLN A 623 18.07 18.75 15.47
N ASN A 624 17.52 19.93 15.80
CA ASN A 624 17.49 20.47 17.17
C ASN A 624 16.22 20.07 17.96
N ALA A 625 15.26 19.37 17.33
CA ALA A 625 14.04 18.93 18.00
C ALA A 625 14.30 17.73 18.94
N THR A 626 13.56 17.65 20.04
CA THR A 626 13.65 16.53 21.00
C THR A 626 12.50 15.54 20.80
N ILE A 627 12.77 14.26 21.04
CA ILE A 627 11.81 13.15 20.89
C ILE A 627 11.74 12.38 22.22
N ASP A 628 11.44 13.12 23.28
CA ASP A 628 11.42 12.68 24.69
C ASP A 628 9.99 12.58 25.26
N THR A 629 9.04 13.36 24.73
CA THR A 629 7.62 13.31 25.09
C THR A 629 6.74 13.24 23.85
N ALA A 630 5.49 12.78 23.96
CA ALA A 630 4.56 12.74 22.82
C ALA A 630 4.34 14.12 22.17
N VAL A 631 4.34 15.20 22.98
CA VAL A 631 4.21 16.58 22.48
C VAL A 631 5.45 17.00 21.70
N ASN A 632 6.65 16.71 22.23
CA ASN A 632 7.89 17.07 21.56
C ASN A 632 8.12 16.21 20.30
N ALA A 633 7.76 14.92 20.32
CA ALA A 633 7.79 14.04 19.16
C ALA A 633 6.83 14.53 18.05
N ALA A 634 5.63 14.99 18.39
CA ALA A 634 4.72 15.60 17.42
C ALA A 634 5.29 16.90 16.79
N ALA A 635 5.92 17.75 17.61
CA ALA A 635 6.59 18.96 17.11
C ALA A 635 7.84 18.63 16.27
N ALA A 636 8.62 17.62 16.64
CA ALA A 636 9.75 17.12 15.86
C ALA A 636 9.29 16.55 14.51
N LEU A 637 8.15 15.85 14.48
CA LEU A 637 7.54 15.35 13.25
C LEU A 637 7.10 16.49 12.31
N GLU A 638 6.50 17.56 12.85
CA GLU A 638 6.14 18.75 12.07
C GLU A 638 7.39 19.42 11.47
N LEU A 639 8.45 19.63 12.28
CA LEU A 639 9.71 20.23 11.83
C LEU A 639 10.44 19.34 10.79
N ALA A 640 10.50 18.03 11.00
CA ALA A 640 11.10 17.10 10.05
C ALA A 640 10.31 17.03 8.74
N THR A 641 8.97 17.09 8.79
CA THR A 641 8.12 17.15 7.59
C THR A 641 8.33 18.46 6.81
N ALA A 642 8.52 19.58 7.50
CA ALA A 642 8.89 20.85 6.87
C ALA A 642 10.29 20.78 6.23
N ALA A 643 11.26 20.12 6.87
CA ALA A 643 12.59 19.90 6.31
C ALA A 643 12.59 18.99 5.07
N VAL A 644 11.84 17.89 5.10
CA VAL A 644 11.59 16.98 3.95
C VAL A 644 10.99 17.75 2.77
N SER A 645 10.02 18.63 3.04
CA SER A 645 9.36 19.46 2.03
C SER A 645 10.34 20.49 1.42
N ALA A 646 11.12 21.18 2.25
CA ALA A 646 12.09 22.17 1.80
C ALA A 646 13.26 21.55 1.01
N ALA A 647 13.70 20.33 1.38
CA ALA A 647 14.70 19.58 0.63
C ALA A 647 14.17 19.13 -0.75
N SER A 648 12.90 18.74 -0.83
CA SER A 648 12.24 18.41 -2.11
C SER A 648 12.07 19.65 -2.99
N GLU A 649 11.67 20.80 -2.42
CA GLU A 649 11.64 22.08 -3.16
C GLU A 649 13.03 22.47 -3.67
N PHE A 650 14.08 22.27 -2.86
CA PHE A 650 15.45 22.50 -3.29
C PHE A 650 15.82 21.60 -4.49
N ALA A 651 15.54 20.29 -4.44
CA ALA A 651 15.75 19.39 -5.58
C ALA A 651 15.02 19.88 -6.84
N THR A 652 13.73 20.20 -6.77
CA THR A 652 12.95 20.71 -7.92
C THR A 652 13.52 22.02 -8.50
N THR A 653 14.05 22.92 -7.65
CA THR A 653 14.72 24.14 -8.17
C THR A 653 16.08 23.87 -8.80
N VAL A 654 16.74 22.75 -8.47
CA VAL A 654 17.97 22.29 -9.12
C VAL A 654 17.65 21.62 -10.46
N ASP A 655 16.61 20.80 -10.56
CA ASP A 655 16.17 20.23 -11.84
C ASP A 655 15.83 21.33 -12.87
N ALA A 656 15.07 22.35 -12.44
CA ALA A 656 14.76 23.52 -13.27
C ALA A 656 15.98 24.38 -13.63
N LEU A 657 17.07 24.29 -12.85
CA LEU A 657 18.37 24.89 -13.18
C LEU A 657 19.13 24.03 -14.20
N GLU A 658 19.14 22.70 -14.06
CA GLU A 658 19.81 21.81 -15.01
C GLU A 658 19.23 21.92 -16.43
N ILE A 659 17.90 22.01 -16.55
CA ILE A 659 17.21 22.25 -17.83
C ILE A 659 17.67 23.59 -18.44
N ALA A 660 17.63 24.68 -17.66
CA ALA A 660 18.06 25.99 -18.12
C ALA A 660 19.56 26.05 -18.52
N ILE A 661 20.44 25.33 -17.82
CA ILE A 661 21.86 25.22 -18.18
C ILE A 661 22.02 24.44 -19.49
N ALA A 662 21.29 23.35 -19.68
CA ALA A 662 21.34 22.58 -20.93
C ALA A 662 20.90 23.41 -22.14
N GLN A 663 19.81 24.18 -21.98
CA GLN A 663 19.31 25.13 -22.98
C GLN A 663 20.31 26.27 -23.25
N ALA A 664 20.88 26.89 -22.20
CA ALA A 664 21.90 27.92 -22.34
C ALA A 664 23.15 27.41 -23.08
N LYS A 665 23.60 26.19 -22.77
CA LYS A 665 24.72 25.54 -23.45
C LYS A 665 24.41 25.24 -24.92
N ALA A 666 23.21 24.74 -25.22
CA ALA A 666 22.77 24.47 -26.60
C ALA A 666 22.71 25.77 -27.43
N ALA A 667 22.15 26.85 -26.87
CA ALA A 667 22.10 28.16 -27.50
C ALA A 667 23.51 28.76 -27.71
N ALA A 668 24.40 28.64 -26.72
CA ALA A 668 25.78 29.09 -26.83
C ALA A 668 26.56 28.32 -27.91
N GLN A 669 26.34 26.99 -28.04
CA GLN A 669 26.93 26.18 -29.11
C GLN A 669 26.36 26.57 -30.48
N ALA A 670 25.06 26.78 -30.62
CA ALA A 670 24.45 27.25 -31.86
C ALA A 670 25.03 28.60 -32.31
N TYR A 671 25.24 29.52 -31.35
CA TYR A 671 25.94 30.80 -31.61
C TYR A 671 27.40 30.58 -32.05
N LEU A 672 28.14 29.67 -31.41
CA LEU A 672 29.52 29.32 -31.78
C LEU A 672 29.60 28.74 -33.21
N ASP A 673 28.64 27.91 -33.61
CA ASP A 673 28.59 27.26 -34.92
C ASP A 673 28.33 28.25 -36.07
N VAL A 674 27.50 29.27 -35.86
CA VAL A 674 27.25 30.34 -36.85
C VAL A 674 28.28 31.48 -36.78
N ALA A 675 29.03 31.63 -35.68
CA ALA A 675 29.96 32.73 -35.49
C ALA A 675 31.08 32.77 -36.57
N VAL A 676 31.20 33.91 -37.25
CA VAL A 676 32.18 34.09 -38.33
C VAL A 676 33.46 34.80 -37.85
N THR A 677 33.33 35.76 -36.93
CA THR A 677 34.47 36.54 -36.41
C THR A 677 35.13 35.85 -35.22
N ASP A 678 36.41 36.11 -34.99
CA ASP A 678 37.13 35.59 -33.82
C ASP A 678 36.54 36.18 -32.51
N GLU A 679 36.05 37.43 -32.53
CA GLU A 679 35.42 38.10 -31.38
C GLU A 679 34.07 37.45 -31.01
N ASP A 680 33.26 37.06 -32.00
CA ASP A 680 32.00 36.37 -31.75
C ASP A 680 32.23 34.93 -31.27
N LYS A 681 33.25 34.24 -31.79
CA LYS A 681 33.65 32.89 -31.34
C LYS A 681 34.18 32.89 -29.91
N ASP A 682 35.06 33.84 -29.57
CA ASP A 682 35.57 33.98 -28.21
C ASP A 682 34.41 34.28 -27.22
N ALA A 683 33.44 35.09 -27.63
CA ALA A 683 32.24 35.37 -26.83
C ALA A 683 31.31 34.14 -26.69
N ALA A 684 31.09 33.39 -27.77
CA ALA A 684 30.27 32.17 -27.74
C ALA A 684 30.92 31.07 -26.89
N GLN A 685 32.24 30.88 -27.04
CA GLN A 685 33.01 29.94 -26.22
C GLN A 685 32.98 30.33 -24.73
N THR A 686 32.99 31.62 -24.41
CA THR A 686 32.84 32.08 -23.01
C THR A 686 31.50 31.63 -22.43
N LEU A 687 30.40 31.75 -23.17
CA LEU A 687 29.08 31.27 -22.73
C LEU A 687 29.00 29.74 -22.59
N VAL A 688 29.68 28.98 -23.46
CA VAL A 688 29.81 27.52 -23.31
C VAL A 688 30.61 27.17 -22.05
N ASP A 689 31.74 27.83 -21.82
CA ASP A 689 32.61 27.61 -20.66
C ASP A 689 31.90 28.00 -19.34
N ASP A 690 31.11 29.08 -19.34
CA ASP A 690 30.31 29.52 -18.19
C ASP A 690 29.16 28.52 -17.91
N ALA A 691 28.46 28.04 -18.94
CA ALA A 691 27.44 27.01 -18.78
C ALA A 691 28.03 25.69 -18.25
N ASP A 692 29.20 25.25 -18.75
CA ASP A 692 29.92 24.08 -18.22
C ASP A 692 30.36 24.25 -16.75
N ALA A 693 30.71 25.47 -16.33
CA ALA A 693 30.95 25.78 -14.92
C ALA A 693 29.65 25.68 -14.09
N MET A 694 28.52 26.12 -14.63
CA MET A 694 27.21 25.99 -13.97
C MET A 694 26.75 24.53 -13.84
N VAL A 695 27.00 23.66 -14.83
CA VAL A 695 26.68 22.22 -14.74
C VAL A 695 27.26 21.63 -13.45
N LYS A 696 28.55 21.90 -13.16
CA LYS A 696 29.17 21.40 -11.94
C LYS A 696 28.49 21.93 -10.67
N VAL A 697 28.09 23.20 -10.65
CA VAL A 697 27.38 23.80 -9.51
C VAL A 697 26.00 23.18 -9.31
N ALA A 698 25.29 22.85 -10.40
CA ALA A 698 24.01 22.14 -10.31
C ALA A 698 24.18 20.71 -9.79
N THR A 699 25.17 19.95 -10.27
CA THR A 699 25.49 18.61 -9.76
C THR A 699 25.86 18.63 -8.26
N ASP A 700 26.75 19.54 -7.84
CA ASP A 700 27.13 19.70 -6.42
C ASP A 700 25.90 20.04 -5.54
N LYS A 701 24.92 20.77 -6.10
CA LYS A 701 23.65 21.10 -5.41
C LYS A 701 22.65 19.95 -5.37
N ALA A 702 22.55 19.15 -6.44
CA ALA A 702 21.68 17.98 -6.49
C ALA A 702 22.10 16.92 -5.46
N GLU A 703 23.42 16.68 -5.33
CA GLU A 703 23.99 15.82 -4.29
C GLU A 703 23.63 16.34 -2.88
N LEU A 704 23.82 17.64 -2.62
CA LEU A 704 23.45 18.25 -1.35
C LEU A 704 21.94 18.18 -1.06
N ALA A 705 21.07 18.36 -2.07
CA ALA A 705 19.63 18.25 -1.90
C ALA A 705 19.24 16.83 -1.48
N ALA A 706 19.82 15.80 -2.11
CA ALA A 706 19.61 14.41 -1.75
C ALA A 706 20.13 14.07 -0.35
N GLU A 707 21.32 14.55 0.05
CA GLU A 707 21.85 14.40 1.41
C GLU A 707 20.90 15.01 2.46
N GLN A 708 20.45 16.24 2.21
CA GLN A 708 19.54 16.95 3.13
C GLN A 708 18.17 16.27 3.22
N PHE A 709 17.66 15.76 2.10
CA PHE A 709 16.42 14.99 2.05
C PHE A 709 16.52 13.72 2.91
N THR A 710 17.53 12.88 2.69
CA THR A 710 17.75 11.65 3.46
C THR A 710 17.91 11.92 4.95
N ALA A 711 18.66 12.98 5.31
CA ALA A 711 18.81 13.40 6.71
C ALA A 711 17.50 13.88 7.34
N ALA A 712 16.69 14.67 6.62
CA ALA A 712 15.38 15.13 7.10
C ALA A 712 14.39 13.98 7.26
N LEU A 713 14.37 13.05 6.31
CA LEU A 713 13.50 11.88 6.31
C LEU A 713 13.83 10.91 7.45
N ALA A 714 15.12 10.70 7.77
CA ALA A 714 15.52 9.90 8.92
C ALA A 714 15.01 10.48 10.25
N LEU A 715 14.99 11.81 10.39
CA LEU A 715 14.41 12.50 11.55
C LEU A 715 12.87 12.36 11.57
N GLN A 716 12.23 12.43 10.39
CA GLN A 716 10.78 12.24 10.26
C GLN A 716 10.38 10.83 10.73
N VAL A 717 11.05 9.78 10.23
CA VAL A 717 10.83 8.38 10.63
C VAL A 717 11.02 8.20 12.13
N ALA A 718 12.11 8.74 12.71
CA ALA A 718 12.36 8.64 14.15
C ALA A 718 11.25 9.30 14.99
N ALA A 719 10.66 10.40 14.51
CA ALA A 719 9.54 11.06 15.18
C ALA A 719 8.21 10.32 14.97
N GLU A 720 7.95 9.79 13.77
CA GLU A 720 6.77 8.95 13.43
C GLU A 720 6.72 7.68 14.29
N GLU A 721 7.84 6.98 14.46
CA GLU A 721 7.91 5.74 15.25
C GLU A 721 7.82 6.01 16.77
N ALA A 722 8.37 7.13 17.25
CA ALA A 722 8.36 7.46 18.66
C ALA A 722 7.02 8.02 19.14
N LEU A 723 6.30 8.80 18.33
CA LEU A 723 5.04 9.45 18.70
C LEU A 723 3.97 8.49 19.28
N PRO A 724 3.59 7.38 18.62
CA PRO A 724 2.57 6.47 19.16
C PRO A 724 3.08 5.77 20.43
N LYS A 725 4.37 5.39 20.49
CA LYS A 725 4.98 4.77 21.67
C LYS A 725 4.98 5.71 22.88
N LEU A 726 5.32 6.98 22.68
CA LEU A 726 5.29 8.01 23.73
C LEU A 726 3.86 8.40 24.12
N THR A 727 2.89 8.25 23.22
CA THR A 727 1.45 8.44 23.52
C THR A 727 0.91 7.32 24.42
N VAL A 728 1.29 6.07 24.14
CA VAL A 728 1.00 4.95 25.07
C VAL A 728 1.71 5.17 26.40
N LEU A 729 2.99 5.58 26.41
CA LEU A 729 3.73 5.87 27.65
C LEU A 729 3.05 6.91 28.54
N ALA A 730 2.50 7.99 27.97
CA ALA A 730 1.76 8.99 28.73
C ALA A 730 0.51 8.40 29.42
N SER A 731 -0.14 7.43 28.76
CA SER A 731 -1.29 6.70 29.29
C SER A 731 -0.85 5.72 30.38
N VAL A 732 0.25 4.97 30.16
CA VAL A 732 0.88 4.08 31.15
C VAL A 732 1.23 4.83 32.43
N LYS A 733 1.90 6.00 32.34
CA LYS A 733 2.23 6.84 33.50
C LYS A 733 0.97 7.27 34.27
N ALA A 734 -0.13 7.60 33.57
CA ALA A 734 -1.40 7.97 34.20
C ALA A 734 -2.09 6.78 34.89
N THR A 735 -2.02 5.57 34.31
CA THR A 735 -2.51 4.33 34.94
C THR A 735 -1.68 3.97 36.18
N SER A 736 -0.34 4.11 36.13
CA SER A 736 0.53 3.91 37.29
C SER A 736 0.21 4.87 38.46
N GLU A 737 -0.01 6.16 38.16
CA GLU A 737 -0.45 7.15 39.16
C GLU A 737 -1.83 6.82 39.75
N SER A 738 -2.76 6.35 38.91
CA SER A 738 -4.11 5.93 39.34
C SER A 738 -4.05 4.72 40.29
N LEU A 739 -3.20 3.73 39.97
CA LEU A 739 -2.93 2.59 40.86
C LEU A 739 -2.30 3.02 42.19
N ALA A 740 -1.36 3.97 42.16
CA ALA A 740 -0.69 4.46 43.37
C ALA A 740 -1.63 5.28 44.30
N THR A 741 -2.75 5.78 43.79
CA THR A 741 -3.77 6.51 44.56
C THR A 741 -4.99 5.66 44.96
N MET A 742 -5.04 4.40 44.51
CA MET A 742 -6.12 3.46 44.78
C MET A 742 -6.10 2.98 46.24
N THR A 743 -7.25 3.02 46.92
CA THR A 743 -7.42 2.38 48.24
C THR A 743 -8.27 1.11 48.08
N VAL A 744 -7.72 -0.04 48.45
CA VAL A 744 -8.46 -1.32 48.52
C VAL A 744 -8.90 -1.62 49.95
N LEU A 745 -7.97 -1.48 50.89
CA LEU A 745 -8.17 -1.71 52.32
C LEU A 745 -7.12 -0.91 53.09
N THR A 746 -7.52 -0.09 54.05
CA THR A 746 -6.59 0.60 54.95
C THR A 746 -6.25 -0.28 56.16
N SER A 747 -5.24 0.12 56.93
CA SER A 747 -4.96 -0.53 58.22
C SER A 747 -6.13 -0.49 59.22
N THR A 748 -7.11 0.40 59.03
CA THR A 748 -8.32 0.46 59.87
C THR A 748 -9.35 -0.59 59.46
N GLY A 749 -9.64 -0.72 58.15
CA GLY A 749 -10.50 -1.80 57.64
C GLY A 749 -9.89 -3.18 57.84
N GLY A 750 -8.57 -3.33 57.62
CA GLY A 750 -7.85 -4.57 57.91
C GLY A 750 -7.92 -4.98 59.38
N GLY A 751 -7.87 -4.01 60.31
CA GLY A 751 -8.13 -4.23 61.73
C GLY A 751 -9.53 -4.81 61.98
N ALA A 752 -10.56 -4.31 61.30
CA ALA A 752 -11.92 -4.84 61.43
C ALA A 752 -12.08 -6.29 60.93
N ILE A 753 -11.32 -6.72 59.91
CA ILE A 753 -11.27 -8.14 59.50
C ILE A 753 -10.62 -9.00 60.59
N ILE A 754 -9.48 -8.56 61.13
CA ILE A 754 -8.75 -9.29 62.16
C ILE A 754 -9.60 -9.41 63.43
N ASP A 755 -10.20 -8.32 63.90
CA ASP A 755 -11.11 -8.32 65.05
C ASP A 755 -12.30 -9.27 64.82
N ALA A 756 -12.87 -9.30 63.61
CA ALA A 756 -13.96 -10.21 63.26
C ALA A 756 -13.52 -11.68 63.23
N ALA A 757 -12.33 -11.98 62.72
CA ALA A 757 -11.75 -13.32 62.73
C ALA A 757 -11.44 -13.79 64.16
N GLU A 758 -10.91 -12.91 65.02
CA GLU A 758 -10.75 -13.17 66.45
C GLU A 758 -12.10 -13.48 67.10
N ILE A 759 -13.14 -12.66 66.85
CA ILE A 759 -14.50 -12.88 67.36
C ILE A 759 -15.06 -14.24 66.90
N VAL A 760 -14.91 -14.62 65.64
CA VAL A 760 -15.36 -15.92 65.12
C VAL A 760 -14.63 -17.06 65.84
N ALA A 761 -13.29 -17.01 65.92
CA ALA A 761 -12.49 -18.05 66.54
C ALA A 761 -12.79 -18.19 68.05
N ASP A 762 -12.87 -17.09 68.79
CA ASP A 762 -13.16 -17.07 70.21
C ASP A 762 -14.60 -17.50 70.53
N VAL A 763 -15.57 -17.17 69.67
CA VAL A 763 -16.96 -17.62 69.82
C VAL A 763 -17.07 -19.12 69.48
N ILE A 764 -16.38 -19.62 68.46
CA ILE A 764 -16.30 -21.06 68.16
C ILE A 764 -15.68 -21.82 69.35
N ASP A 765 -14.56 -21.34 69.91
CA ASP A 765 -13.94 -21.92 71.11
C ASP A 765 -14.89 -21.86 72.32
N GLU A 766 -15.61 -20.75 72.52
CA GLU A 766 -16.63 -20.62 73.57
C GLU A 766 -17.78 -21.62 73.42
N VAL A 767 -18.30 -21.83 72.21
CA VAL A 767 -19.45 -22.73 71.98
C VAL A 767 -19.09 -24.21 71.83
N SER A 768 -17.84 -24.54 71.55
CA SER A 768 -17.34 -25.93 71.41
C SER A 768 -17.70 -26.85 72.59
N GLY A 769 -17.85 -26.28 73.80
CA GLY A 769 -18.24 -27.00 75.02
C GLY A 769 -19.74 -26.98 75.35
N MET A 770 -20.60 -26.38 74.52
CA MET A 770 -22.03 -26.13 74.84
C MET A 770 -23.01 -27.16 74.25
N GLY A 771 -22.55 -28.04 73.35
CA GLY A 771 -23.34 -29.09 72.72
C GLY A 771 -23.83 -28.73 71.31
N ASP A 772 -24.68 -29.58 70.74
CA ASP A 772 -24.93 -29.63 69.29
C ASP A 772 -25.70 -28.43 68.71
N SER A 773 -26.34 -27.61 69.55
CA SER A 773 -26.93 -26.32 69.15
C SER A 773 -27.17 -25.39 70.35
N ALA A 774 -26.96 -24.08 70.17
CA ALA A 774 -27.33 -23.08 71.17
C ALA A 774 -27.54 -21.67 70.58
N SER A 775 -28.27 -20.83 71.32
CA SER A 775 -28.37 -19.39 71.08
C SER A 775 -28.13 -18.60 72.36
N GLY A 776 -27.42 -17.46 72.25
CA GLY A 776 -26.98 -16.71 73.41
C GLY A 776 -26.22 -15.43 73.06
N THR A 777 -25.40 -14.98 74.01
CA THR A 777 -24.52 -13.81 73.87
C THR A 777 -23.14 -14.26 74.34
N SER A 778 -22.08 -13.91 73.61
CA SER A 778 -20.72 -14.31 73.97
C SER A 778 -20.32 -13.74 75.33
N THR A 779 -19.65 -14.55 76.14
CA THR A 779 -19.05 -14.11 77.40
C THR A 779 -17.69 -13.44 77.20
N ARG A 780 -17.01 -13.70 76.06
CA ARG A 780 -15.81 -12.96 75.61
C ARG A 780 -16.18 -11.62 74.98
N PHE A 781 -17.23 -11.60 74.14
CA PHE A 781 -17.71 -10.41 73.43
C PHE A 781 -19.19 -10.08 73.75
N PRO A 782 -19.50 -9.41 74.88
CA PRO A 782 -20.88 -9.22 75.36
C PRO A 782 -21.85 -8.43 74.46
N ASN A 783 -21.35 -7.81 73.38
CA ASN A 783 -22.17 -7.12 72.38
C ASN A 783 -22.60 -8.05 71.22
N TRP A 784 -21.97 -9.21 71.09
CA TRP A 784 -22.21 -10.18 70.02
C TRP A 784 -23.12 -11.32 70.50
N ALA A 785 -24.27 -11.46 69.84
CA ALA A 785 -25.16 -12.60 69.99
C ALA A 785 -24.78 -13.71 69.01
N TYR A 786 -24.81 -14.96 69.46
CA TYR A 786 -24.57 -16.14 68.63
C TYR A 786 -25.82 -17.02 68.55
N ASN A 787 -25.95 -17.74 67.44
CA ASN A 787 -26.92 -18.81 67.22
C ASN A 787 -26.29 -19.84 66.27
N TYR A 788 -26.16 -21.09 66.69
CA TYR A 788 -25.57 -22.14 65.87
C TYR A 788 -26.25 -23.50 66.05
N SER A 789 -26.07 -24.37 65.06
CA SER A 789 -26.47 -25.77 65.07
C SER A 789 -25.41 -26.59 64.32
N LEU A 790 -24.80 -27.57 64.99
CA LEU A 790 -23.89 -28.54 64.37
C LEU A 790 -24.68 -29.62 63.62
N ASP A 791 -25.89 -29.95 64.08
CA ASP A 791 -26.82 -30.87 63.38
C ASP A 791 -27.27 -30.30 62.02
N ASP A 792 -27.57 -28.99 61.96
CA ASP A 792 -27.99 -28.30 60.74
C ASP A 792 -26.81 -27.57 60.03
N LEU A 793 -25.58 -27.70 60.56
CA LEU A 793 -24.36 -27.02 60.09
C LEU A 793 -24.54 -25.51 59.82
N THR A 794 -25.10 -24.76 60.77
CA THR A 794 -25.32 -23.31 60.66
C THR A 794 -24.69 -22.52 61.81
N LEU A 795 -24.23 -21.31 61.49
CA LEU A 795 -23.71 -20.30 62.42
C LEU A 795 -24.27 -18.93 62.04
N MET A 796 -24.66 -18.14 63.04
CA MET A 796 -25.02 -16.74 62.90
C MET A 796 -24.54 -15.96 64.12
N LEU A 797 -23.67 -14.98 63.89
CA LEU A 797 -23.18 -14.00 64.85
C LEU A 797 -23.77 -12.63 64.49
N SER A 798 -24.13 -11.82 65.48
CA SER A 798 -24.69 -10.47 65.24
C SER A 798 -24.42 -9.50 66.39
N ASN A 799 -24.07 -8.26 66.06
CA ASN A 799 -23.94 -7.14 66.97
C ASN A 799 -25.01 -6.09 66.66
N ALA A 800 -26.12 -6.14 67.40
CA ALA A 800 -27.26 -5.25 67.18
C ALA A 800 -26.99 -3.76 67.48
N THR A 801 -25.81 -3.39 67.97
CA THR A 801 -25.42 -1.99 68.27
C THR A 801 -24.79 -1.31 67.07
N THR A 802 -23.90 -2.01 66.37
CA THR A 802 -23.17 -1.56 65.18
C THR A 802 -23.87 -1.96 63.88
N GLY A 803 -24.70 -3.00 63.92
CA GLY A 803 -25.33 -3.60 62.75
C GLY A 803 -24.52 -4.73 62.12
N GLU A 804 -23.39 -5.10 62.72
CA GLU A 804 -22.51 -6.15 62.20
C GLU A 804 -23.16 -7.53 62.30
N MET A 805 -22.89 -8.38 61.31
CA MET A 805 -23.30 -9.80 61.30
C MET A 805 -22.25 -10.66 60.60
N ILE A 806 -22.18 -11.93 60.98
CA ILE A 806 -21.46 -12.98 60.27
C ILE A 806 -22.38 -14.20 60.23
N ASN A 807 -22.59 -14.80 59.07
CA ASN A 807 -23.47 -15.95 58.91
C ASN A 807 -22.83 -17.01 58.01
N ALA A 808 -22.84 -18.27 58.43
CA ALA A 808 -22.32 -19.40 57.66
C ALA A 808 -23.29 -20.59 57.71
N ALA A 809 -23.40 -21.33 56.61
CA ALA A 809 -24.07 -22.62 56.52
C ALA A 809 -23.20 -23.57 55.71
N ALA A 810 -23.19 -24.86 56.05
CA ALA A 810 -22.30 -25.83 55.42
C ALA A 810 -22.98 -27.17 55.07
N SER A 811 -22.33 -27.93 54.18
CA SER A 811 -22.71 -29.29 53.80
C SER A 811 -21.47 -30.18 53.61
N TYR A 812 -21.60 -31.47 53.93
CA TYR A 812 -20.59 -32.49 53.63
C TYR A 812 -20.88 -33.11 52.25
N GLU A 813 -20.01 -32.84 51.28
CA GLU A 813 -20.16 -33.26 49.89
C GLU A 813 -19.03 -34.23 49.50
N GLY A 814 -19.15 -35.48 49.96
CA GLY A 814 -18.15 -36.51 49.68
C GLY A 814 -16.87 -36.30 50.47
N ASP A 815 -15.78 -35.92 49.79
CA ASP A 815 -14.47 -35.53 50.33
C ASP A 815 -14.35 -34.03 50.61
N LYS A 816 -15.44 -33.26 50.44
CA LYS A 816 -15.47 -31.81 50.67
C LYS A 816 -16.36 -31.41 51.86
N LEU A 817 -15.93 -30.37 52.59
CA LEU A 817 -16.81 -29.53 53.41
C LEU A 817 -17.01 -28.21 52.66
N VAL A 818 -18.24 -27.97 52.22
CA VAL A 818 -18.63 -26.75 51.50
C VAL A 818 -19.33 -25.81 52.47
N VAL A 819 -18.86 -24.56 52.56
CA VAL A 819 -19.38 -23.53 53.46
C VAL A 819 -19.77 -22.30 52.63
N ALA A 820 -21.06 -21.98 52.61
CA ALA A 820 -21.55 -20.68 52.14
C ALA A 820 -21.59 -19.73 53.34
N TRP A 821 -20.99 -18.56 53.19
CA TRP A 821 -20.89 -17.60 54.29
C TRP A 821 -21.06 -16.16 53.81
N GLY A 822 -21.15 -15.25 54.77
CA GLY A 822 -20.93 -13.84 54.54
C GLY A 822 -20.93 -13.06 55.83
N ALA A 823 -20.77 -11.75 55.68
CA ALA A 823 -20.58 -10.83 56.79
C ALA A 823 -20.95 -9.40 56.40
N THR A 824 -21.22 -8.59 57.41
CA THR A 824 -21.18 -7.14 57.34
C THR A 824 -20.44 -6.69 58.59
N LEU A 825 -19.29 -6.05 58.41
CA LEU A 825 -18.37 -5.58 59.44
C LEU A 825 -18.28 -4.06 59.36
N VAL A 826 -18.17 -3.38 60.50
CA VAL A 826 -18.18 -1.91 60.58
C VAL A 826 -17.02 -1.45 61.46
N GLY A 827 -16.01 -0.88 60.82
CA GLY A 827 -14.82 -0.33 61.47
C GLY A 827 -15.02 1.09 62.00
N GLU A 828 -13.91 1.70 62.41
CA GLU A 828 -13.89 3.14 62.75
C GLU A 828 -13.89 4.01 61.47
N ASN A 829 -14.22 5.30 61.61
CA ASN A 829 -14.20 6.31 60.53
C ASN A 829 -15.06 5.98 59.29
N ASP A 830 -16.26 5.44 59.51
CA ASP A 830 -17.22 5.05 58.46
C ASP A 830 -16.73 3.92 57.53
N ALA A 831 -15.64 3.21 57.90
CA ALA A 831 -15.18 2.04 57.17
C ALA A 831 -16.15 0.85 57.34
N SER A 832 -16.45 0.12 56.27
CA SER A 832 -17.31 -1.07 56.29
C SER A 832 -16.90 -2.11 55.27
N ILE A 833 -16.99 -3.38 55.64
CA ILE A 833 -16.69 -4.53 54.77
C ILE A 833 -17.92 -5.42 54.72
N LYS A 834 -18.36 -5.77 53.53
CA LYS A 834 -19.55 -6.58 53.30
C LYS A 834 -19.24 -7.69 52.31
N LEU A 835 -19.37 -8.92 52.77
CA LEU A 835 -19.41 -10.09 51.91
C LEU A 835 -20.85 -10.24 51.42
N VAL A 836 -21.04 -10.42 50.11
CA VAL A 836 -22.38 -10.59 49.54
C VAL A 836 -23.01 -11.88 50.07
N THR A 837 -24.34 -11.89 50.23
CA THR A 837 -25.11 -13.09 50.61
C THR A 837 -26.47 -13.08 49.93
N ALA A 838 -26.92 -14.24 49.45
CA ALA A 838 -28.23 -14.42 48.86
C ALA A 838 -29.37 -14.08 49.82
N ASP A 839 -30.55 -13.81 49.25
CA ASP A 839 -31.82 -13.54 49.97
C ASP A 839 -32.13 -14.55 51.10
N THR A 840 -31.61 -15.79 50.98
CA THR A 840 -31.64 -16.78 52.07
C THR A 840 -30.36 -17.63 52.09
N GLN A 841 -29.91 -17.98 53.28
CA GLN A 841 -28.71 -18.79 53.51
C GLN A 841 -28.77 -20.21 52.89
N VAL A 842 -29.98 -20.74 52.68
CA VAL A 842 -30.21 -22.03 51.99
C VAL A 842 -29.94 -21.92 50.48
N ALA A 843 -30.23 -20.77 49.87
CA ALA A 843 -29.89 -20.52 48.47
C ALA A 843 -28.36 -20.45 48.32
N ALA A 844 -27.71 -19.57 49.10
CA ALA A 844 -26.25 -19.44 49.10
C ALA A 844 -25.52 -20.79 49.28
N LEU A 845 -25.97 -21.65 50.20
CA LEU A 845 -25.39 -23.00 50.35
C LEU A 845 -25.63 -23.92 49.14
N THR A 846 -26.80 -23.82 48.49
CA THR A 846 -27.09 -24.60 47.28
C THR A 846 -26.16 -24.19 46.15
N ASP A 847 -26.06 -22.88 45.89
CA ASP A 847 -25.21 -22.32 44.85
C ASP A 847 -23.72 -22.67 45.12
N CYS A 848 -23.29 -22.59 46.38
CA CYS A 848 -21.94 -22.95 46.79
C CYS A 848 -21.60 -24.44 46.60
N VAL A 849 -22.56 -25.35 46.84
CA VAL A 849 -22.42 -26.78 46.57
C VAL A 849 -22.37 -27.07 45.06
N GLU A 850 -23.18 -26.37 44.27
CA GLU A 850 -23.12 -26.47 42.80
C GLU A 850 -21.79 -25.95 42.24
N PHE A 851 -21.21 -24.90 42.83
CA PHE A 851 -19.88 -24.38 42.50
C PHE A 851 -18.76 -25.37 42.89
N ALA A 852 -18.78 -25.89 44.12
CA ALA A 852 -17.80 -26.87 44.60
C ALA A 852 -17.82 -28.20 43.81
N ALA A 853 -18.94 -28.51 43.17
CA ALA A 853 -19.13 -29.62 42.24
C ALA A 853 -18.78 -29.29 40.77
N GLY A 854 -18.37 -28.04 40.46
CA GLY A 854 -18.05 -27.57 39.11
C GLY A 854 -19.25 -27.47 38.17
N THR A 855 -20.46 -27.30 38.71
CA THR A 855 -21.73 -27.23 37.95
C THR A 855 -22.13 -25.79 37.60
N ILE A 856 -21.73 -24.82 38.42
CA ILE A 856 -21.85 -23.37 38.16
C ILE A 856 -20.49 -22.69 38.40
N ASP A 857 -20.30 -21.47 37.89
CA ASP A 857 -19.04 -20.73 38.01
C ASP A 857 -19.05 -19.68 39.15
N ALA A 858 -17.89 -19.07 39.39
CA ALA A 858 -17.68 -18.10 40.46
C ALA A 858 -18.60 -16.86 40.38
N THR A 859 -19.11 -16.49 39.20
CA THR A 859 -20.01 -15.33 39.04
C THR A 859 -21.44 -15.62 39.51
N GLN A 860 -21.74 -16.88 39.84
CA GLN A 860 -23.07 -17.36 40.20
C GLN A 860 -23.22 -17.65 41.71
N ILE A 861 -22.18 -17.38 42.51
CA ILE A 861 -22.15 -17.55 43.97
C ILE A 861 -21.89 -16.21 44.66
N ASP A 862 -22.29 -16.04 45.93
CA ASP A 862 -21.92 -14.86 46.71
C ASP A 862 -20.53 -15.01 47.36
N SER A 863 -20.44 -15.84 48.42
CA SER A 863 -19.23 -16.06 49.21
C SER A 863 -19.15 -17.53 49.65
N CYS A 864 -18.04 -18.18 49.26
CA CYS A 864 -17.81 -19.61 49.39
C CYS A 864 -16.45 -19.93 50.00
N LEU A 865 -16.42 -21.03 50.74
CA LEU A 865 -15.23 -21.65 51.29
C LEU A 865 -15.38 -23.18 51.18
N VAL A 866 -14.41 -23.84 50.57
CA VAL A 866 -14.42 -25.27 50.26
C VAL A 866 -13.14 -25.87 50.83
N PHE A 867 -13.28 -26.78 51.77
CA PHE A 867 -12.18 -27.61 52.26
C PHE A 867 -12.27 -28.98 51.59
N THR A 868 -11.18 -29.42 50.97
CA THR A 868 -11.05 -30.77 50.43
C THR A 868 -10.10 -31.59 51.32
N PHE A 869 -10.51 -32.80 51.68
CA PHE A 869 -9.80 -33.67 52.61
C PHE A 869 -9.22 -34.92 51.90
N ASP A 870 -8.26 -35.62 52.52
CA ASP A 870 -7.82 -36.95 52.07
C ASP A 870 -8.91 -38.02 52.34
N GLY A 871 -9.94 -38.01 51.50
CA GLY A 871 -11.05 -38.95 51.51
C GLY A 871 -12.35 -38.40 52.13
N ALA A 872 -13.38 -39.25 52.14
CA ALA A 872 -14.75 -38.82 52.44
C ALA A 872 -14.97 -38.41 53.90
N VAL A 873 -15.58 -37.24 54.11
CA VAL A 873 -15.84 -36.62 55.42
C VAL A 873 -17.32 -36.53 55.76
N THR A 874 -17.60 -36.58 57.05
CA THR A 874 -18.92 -36.50 57.69
C THR A 874 -18.75 -35.94 59.10
N ALA A 875 -19.85 -35.59 59.77
CA ALA A 875 -19.85 -35.14 61.17
C ALA A 875 -19.16 -36.11 62.15
N ASP A 876 -19.09 -37.41 61.85
CA ASP A 876 -18.46 -38.42 62.72
C ASP A 876 -16.93 -38.56 62.53
N ASN A 877 -16.35 -38.01 61.46
CA ASN A 877 -14.92 -38.22 61.11
C ASN A 877 -14.15 -37.00 60.59
N VAL A 878 -14.76 -35.82 60.49
CA VAL A 878 -14.08 -34.59 60.05
C VAL A 878 -12.93 -34.18 60.98
N ASP A 879 -13.05 -34.41 62.30
CA ASP A 879 -12.05 -34.05 63.31
C ASP A 879 -10.70 -34.80 63.16
N ASP A 880 -10.71 -35.97 62.52
CA ASP A 880 -9.52 -36.81 62.29
C ASP A 880 -9.02 -36.73 60.82
N ALA A 881 -9.63 -35.89 59.98
CA ALA A 881 -9.35 -35.80 58.55
C ALA A 881 -8.29 -34.73 58.22
N GLU A 882 -7.37 -35.04 57.31
CA GLU A 882 -6.32 -34.13 56.83
C GLU A 882 -6.86 -33.29 55.65
N ILE A 883 -6.77 -31.97 55.75
CA ILE A 883 -7.10 -31.04 54.65
C ILE A 883 -5.93 -31.06 53.67
N ILE A 884 -6.22 -31.23 52.39
CA ILE A 884 -5.21 -31.21 51.31
C ILE A 884 -5.32 -29.96 50.44
N MET A 885 -6.50 -29.34 50.37
CA MET A 885 -6.71 -28.12 49.60
C MET A 885 -7.81 -27.26 50.24
N THR A 886 -7.59 -25.95 50.31
CA THR A 886 -8.59 -24.95 50.71
C THR A 886 -8.80 -23.97 49.56
N GLU A 887 -10.05 -23.82 49.11
CA GLU A 887 -10.46 -22.85 48.11
C GLU A 887 -11.48 -21.89 48.73
N THR A 888 -11.27 -20.58 48.64
CA THR A 888 -12.29 -19.59 48.98
C THR A 888 -12.47 -18.60 47.85
N THR A 889 -13.70 -18.10 47.68
CA THR A 889 -14.07 -17.13 46.64
C THR A 889 -15.19 -16.27 47.20
N ASN A 890 -14.96 -14.97 47.26
CA ASN A 890 -15.77 -14.04 48.03
C ASN A 890 -16.07 -12.77 47.24
N HIS A 891 -17.34 -12.46 47.01
CA HIS A 891 -17.72 -11.12 46.56
C HIS A 891 -17.67 -10.15 47.75
N ILE A 892 -16.78 -9.17 47.68
CA ILE A 892 -16.51 -8.20 48.75
C ILE A 892 -16.79 -6.78 48.26
N GLU A 893 -17.62 -6.06 49.03
CA GLU A 893 -17.81 -4.62 48.97
C GLU A 893 -17.10 -4.00 50.19
N ILE A 894 -16.05 -3.21 49.95
CA ILE A 894 -15.26 -2.50 50.97
C ILE A 894 -15.45 -1.01 50.76
N MET A 895 -15.88 -0.29 51.80
CA MET A 895 -15.81 1.16 51.87
C MET A 895 -14.78 1.50 52.93
N ASP A 896 -13.60 2.00 52.56
CA ASP A 896 -12.53 2.35 53.51
C ASP A 896 -11.62 3.42 52.91
N GLY A 897 -11.63 4.63 53.46
CA GLY A 897 -10.92 5.78 52.89
C GLY A 897 -11.70 6.55 51.81
N ASP A 898 -10.99 7.23 50.91
CA ASP A 898 -11.56 8.11 49.89
C ASP A 898 -12.10 7.34 48.64
N SER A 899 -11.69 6.08 48.46
CA SER A 899 -12.19 5.17 47.41
C SER A 899 -12.58 3.82 48.04
N GLY A 900 -13.75 3.29 47.69
CA GLY A 900 -14.17 1.95 48.06
C GLY A 900 -13.86 0.93 46.96
N PHE A 901 -13.65 -0.33 47.35
CA PHE A 901 -13.46 -1.48 46.46
C PHE A 901 -14.75 -2.32 46.35
N ASN A 902 -15.05 -2.84 45.16
CA ASN A 902 -16.12 -3.82 44.95
C ASN A 902 -15.65 -4.86 43.93
N GLY A 903 -15.63 -6.14 44.31
CA GLY A 903 -15.10 -7.21 43.47
C GLY A 903 -15.10 -8.58 44.11
N VAL A 904 -14.22 -9.45 43.62
CA VAL A 904 -14.03 -10.83 44.07
C VAL A 904 -12.62 -10.99 44.67
N LEU A 905 -12.54 -11.61 45.85
CA LEU A 905 -11.31 -12.15 46.43
C LEU A 905 -11.40 -13.68 46.44
N SER A 906 -10.53 -14.33 45.69
CA SER A 906 -10.30 -15.76 45.72
C SER A 906 -8.93 -16.08 46.30
N ILE A 907 -8.87 -17.12 47.14
CA ILE A 907 -7.60 -17.63 47.68
C ILE A 907 -7.65 -19.15 47.56
N THR A 908 -6.58 -19.72 47.02
CA THR A 908 -6.38 -21.17 46.93
C THR A 908 -5.07 -21.53 47.59
N ALA A 909 -5.11 -22.50 48.50
CA ALA A 909 -3.94 -23.10 49.15
C ALA A 909 -3.97 -24.62 48.96
N ASP A 910 -2.86 -25.18 48.51
CA ASP A 910 -2.67 -26.62 48.23
C ASP A 910 -1.48 -27.14 49.05
N GLU A 911 -1.78 -28.01 50.01
CA GLU A 911 -0.82 -28.60 50.94
C GLU A 911 0.02 -29.73 50.30
N GLU A 912 -0.42 -30.32 49.18
CA GLU A 912 0.38 -31.31 48.44
C GLU A 912 1.49 -30.63 47.63
N THR A 913 1.26 -29.40 47.14
CA THR A 913 2.24 -28.64 46.36
C THR A 913 3.00 -27.57 47.15
N ASP A 914 2.61 -27.29 48.40
CA ASP A 914 3.15 -26.19 49.23
C ASP A 914 3.03 -24.83 48.51
N SER A 915 1.91 -24.65 47.79
CA SER A 915 1.65 -23.47 46.95
C SER A 915 0.40 -22.72 47.39
N SER A 916 0.46 -21.40 47.28
CA SER A 916 -0.67 -20.52 47.57
C SER A 916 -0.83 -19.48 46.47
N SER A 917 -2.09 -19.16 46.15
CA SER A 917 -2.42 -18.11 45.21
C SER A 917 -3.54 -17.22 45.73
N ILE A 918 -3.39 -15.92 45.51
CA ILE A 918 -4.38 -14.90 45.83
C ILE A 918 -4.77 -14.23 44.52
N LEU A 919 -6.07 -14.18 44.26
CA LEU A 919 -6.68 -13.46 43.16
C LEU A 919 -7.64 -12.41 43.73
N LEU A 920 -7.39 -11.14 43.43
CA LEU A 920 -8.31 -10.04 43.73
C LEU A 920 -8.70 -9.36 42.41
N GLU A 921 -9.98 -9.34 42.06
CA GLU A 921 -10.47 -8.78 40.79
C GLU A 921 -11.67 -7.87 41.05
N GLY A 922 -11.65 -6.62 40.62
CA GLY A 922 -12.74 -5.68 40.88
C GLY A 922 -12.39 -4.21 40.64
N VAL A 923 -13.29 -3.34 41.08
CA VAL A 923 -13.20 -1.89 40.87
C VAL A 923 -12.91 -1.18 42.19
N SER A 924 -11.91 -0.29 42.22
CA SER A 924 -11.76 0.72 43.28
C SER A 924 -11.63 2.12 42.68
N GLY A 925 -12.50 3.03 43.14
CA GLY A 925 -12.66 4.35 42.51
C GLY A 925 -13.09 4.22 41.05
N ASP A 926 -12.29 4.76 40.13
CA ASP A 926 -12.47 4.64 38.67
C ASP A 926 -11.58 3.53 38.04
N VAL A 927 -10.83 2.76 38.85
CA VAL A 927 -9.87 1.73 38.38
C VAL A 927 -10.48 0.34 38.48
N ASP A 928 -10.64 -0.34 37.35
CA ASP A 928 -10.99 -1.77 37.25
C ASP A 928 -9.69 -2.58 37.10
N PHE A 929 -9.41 -3.51 38.01
CA PHE A 929 -8.12 -4.17 38.11
C PHE A 929 -8.21 -5.62 38.59
N LYS A 930 -7.11 -6.35 38.36
CA LYS A 930 -6.88 -7.73 38.76
C LYS A 930 -5.47 -7.89 39.32
N VAL A 931 -5.37 -8.30 40.58
CA VAL A 931 -4.12 -8.71 41.23
C VAL A 931 -4.07 -10.23 41.26
N MET A 932 -2.95 -10.81 40.82
CA MET A 932 -2.61 -12.20 41.03
C MET A 932 -1.29 -12.26 41.80
N SER A 933 -1.29 -12.95 42.94
CA SER A 933 -0.09 -13.25 43.71
C SER A 933 0.08 -14.76 43.81
N SER A 934 1.30 -15.24 43.60
CA SER A 934 1.68 -16.66 43.78
C SER A 934 3.13 -16.75 44.19
N ASP A 935 3.42 -17.45 45.28
CA ASP A 935 4.75 -17.71 45.88
C ASP A 935 5.77 -16.54 45.85
N SER A 936 6.38 -16.24 44.70
CA SER A 936 7.40 -15.20 44.49
C SER A 936 7.06 -14.13 43.43
N THR A 937 5.84 -14.10 42.90
CA THR A 937 5.40 -13.14 41.86
C THR A 937 4.10 -12.43 42.23
N LEU A 938 4.04 -11.14 41.92
CA LEU A 938 2.87 -10.27 42.04
C LEU A 938 2.61 -9.57 40.70
N ASP A 939 1.49 -9.90 40.05
CA ASP A 939 1.04 -9.26 38.81
C ASP A 939 -0.23 -8.44 39.08
N ILE A 940 -0.20 -7.15 38.73
CA ILE A 940 -1.34 -6.23 38.80
C ILE A 940 -1.70 -5.82 37.37
N THR A 941 -2.80 -6.32 36.84
CA THR A 941 -3.37 -5.95 35.54
C THR A 941 -4.51 -4.95 35.73
N VAL A 942 -4.58 -3.92 34.89
CA VAL A 942 -5.74 -3.02 34.82
C VAL A 942 -6.59 -3.45 33.63
N ASN A 943 -7.89 -3.56 33.82
CA ASN A 943 -8.86 -4.01 32.82
C ASN A 943 -9.20 -2.87 31.84
N ASP A 944 -8.18 -2.32 31.19
CA ASP A 944 -8.28 -1.24 30.21
C ASP A 944 -7.99 -1.72 28.77
N ALA A 945 -8.20 -0.83 27.80
CA ALA A 945 -7.96 -1.13 26.39
C ALA A 945 -6.47 -1.26 26.01
N MET A 946 -5.53 -0.87 26.90
CA MET A 946 -4.09 -1.02 26.67
C MET A 946 -3.53 -2.27 27.34
N GLY A 947 -4.31 -2.99 28.15
CA GLY A 947 -3.84 -4.17 28.89
C GLY A 947 -2.65 -3.85 29.78
N TYR A 948 -2.72 -2.75 30.55
CA TYR A 948 -1.65 -2.38 31.47
C TYR A 948 -1.38 -3.52 32.47
N THR A 949 -0.13 -3.92 32.64
CA THR A 949 0.32 -4.88 33.66
C THR A 949 1.58 -4.37 34.37
N LEU A 950 1.53 -4.28 35.70
CA LEU A 950 2.68 -4.14 36.59
C LEU A 950 3.03 -5.53 37.14
N SER A 951 4.20 -6.06 36.77
CA SER A 951 4.70 -7.35 37.27
C SER A 951 5.90 -7.14 38.18
N ILE A 952 5.91 -7.78 39.34
CA ILE A 952 6.97 -7.72 40.36
C ILE A 952 7.35 -9.15 40.74
N THR A 953 8.65 -9.42 40.89
CA THR A 953 9.19 -10.72 41.30
C THR A 953 10.14 -10.55 42.48
N ASP A 954 10.03 -11.45 43.47
CA ASP A 954 10.96 -11.53 44.59
C ASP A 954 12.26 -12.25 44.19
N GLY A 955 13.39 -11.74 44.68
CA GLY A 955 14.72 -12.26 44.39
C GLY A 955 15.29 -13.06 45.57
N GLU A 956 16.25 -13.96 45.32
CA GLU A 956 17.02 -14.59 46.41
C GLU A 956 17.86 -13.57 47.24
N SER A 957 17.96 -12.33 46.77
CA SER A 957 18.35 -11.14 47.52
C SER A 957 17.12 -10.27 47.77
N ALA A 958 16.96 -9.78 49.01
CA ALA A 958 15.78 -9.06 49.52
C ALA A 958 15.58 -7.64 48.95
N ASP A 959 15.66 -7.49 47.62
CA ASP A 959 15.31 -6.30 46.85
C ASP A 959 14.38 -6.74 45.69
N TYR A 960 13.13 -6.26 45.61
CA TYR A 960 12.20 -6.63 44.52
C TYR A 960 12.58 -5.99 43.16
N ILE A 961 12.36 -6.74 42.07
CA ILE A 961 12.55 -6.27 40.68
C ILE A 961 11.29 -6.56 39.85
N GLY A 962 10.91 -5.64 38.97
CA GLY A 962 9.73 -5.80 38.12
C GLY A 962 9.77 -5.02 36.82
N SER A 963 8.64 -5.02 36.11
CA SER A 963 8.44 -4.19 34.92
C SER A 963 6.98 -3.75 34.76
N VAL A 964 6.77 -2.59 34.14
CA VAL A 964 5.47 -2.15 33.64
C VAL A 964 5.38 -2.50 32.16
N MET A 965 4.27 -3.10 31.76
CA MET A 965 3.97 -3.54 30.40
C MET A 965 2.60 -3.02 29.93
N ALA A 966 2.45 -2.82 28.62
CA ALA A 966 1.18 -2.51 27.97
C ALA A 966 1.22 -2.96 26.49
N MET A 967 0.05 -3.07 25.87
CA MET A 967 -0.10 -3.40 24.45
C MET A 967 0.37 -2.26 23.55
N TYR A 968 1.14 -2.63 22.53
CA TYR A 968 1.59 -1.78 21.45
C TYR A 968 1.85 -2.64 20.21
N ASN A 969 1.33 -2.23 19.05
CA ASN A 969 1.39 -3.03 17.80
C ASN A 969 1.01 -4.51 18.03
N GLU A 970 -0.13 -4.75 18.67
CA GLU A 970 -0.69 -6.09 18.95
C GLU A 970 0.18 -6.99 19.86
N ALA A 971 1.24 -6.45 20.48
CA ALA A 971 2.12 -7.17 21.38
C ALA A 971 2.27 -6.45 22.74
N MET A 972 2.41 -7.22 23.82
CA MET A 972 2.79 -6.67 25.13
C MET A 972 4.26 -6.25 25.12
N MET A 973 4.52 -4.96 25.35
CA MET A 973 5.87 -4.41 25.47
C MET A 973 6.10 -3.80 26.85
N SER A 974 7.35 -3.78 27.31
CA SER A 974 7.72 -3.07 28.54
C SER A 974 7.87 -1.55 28.29
N PHE A 975 7.28 -0.77 29.19
CA PHE A 975 7.31 0.70 29.22
C PHE A 975 8.09 1.28 30.41
N GLY A 976 8.51 0.43 31.36
CA GLY A 976 9.39 0.82 32.46
C GLY A 976 9.90 -0.36 33.28
N THR A 977 11.02 -0.16 33.96
CA THR A 977 11.61 -1.11 34.91
C THR A 977 11.27 -0.68 36.33
N VAL A 978 10.91 -1.63 37.18
CA VAL A 978 10.51 -1.40 38.57
C VAL A 978 11.61 -1.89 39.51
N THR A 979 11.92 -1.08 40.52
CA THR A 979 12.89 -1.40 41.58
C THR A 979 12.35 -0.99 42.94
N GLU A 980 12.63 -1.77 43.98
CA GLU A 980 12.27 -1.42 45.35
C GLU A 980 12.92 -0.10 45.83
N ILE A 981 12.15 0.67 46.62
CA ILE A 981 12.63 1.79 47.42
C ILE A 981 12.08 1.69 48.86
N THR A 982 12.61 2.51 49.77
CA THR A 982 12.09 2.55 51.14
C THR A 982 10.62 2.99 51.16
N ASN A 983 9.74 2.10 51.61
CA ASN A 983 8.27 2.27 51.65
C ASN A 983 7.60 2.41 50.27
N GLY A 984 8.05 1.64 49.26
CA GLY A 984 7.33 1.56 47.98
C GLY A 984 8.19 1.09 46.81
N ILE A 985 7.84 1.54 45.60
CA ILE A 985 8.53 1.18 44.35
C ILE A 985 8.95 2.42 43.57
N SER A 986 10.06 2.34 42.84
CA SER A 986 10.47 3.34 41.85
C SER A 986 10.37 2.74 40.45
N ILE A 987 9.82 3.51 39.51
CA ILE A 987 9.65 3.10 38.11
C ILE A 987 10.51 4.00 37.24
N THR A 988 11.49 3.41 36.56
CA THR A 988 12.28 4.06 35.50
C THR A 988 11.64 3.76 34.17
N TYR A 989 11.03 4.77 33.54
CA TYR A 989 10.30 4.63 32.28
C TYR A 989 11.23 4.63 31.06
N ILE A 990 10.72 4.20 29.91
CA ILE A 990 11.47 4.16 28.63
C ILE A 990 11.93 5.53 28.10
N ASP A 991 11.37 6.64 28.61
CA ASP A 991 11.85 8.01 28.33
C ASP A 991 12.98 8.46 29.29
N GLY A 992 13.41 7.58 30.21
CA GLY A 992 14.45 7.84 31.21
C GLY A 992 13.97 8.61 32.44
N ASP A 993 12.69 8.95 32.49
CA ASP A 993 12.04 9.61 33.62
C ASP A 993 11.85 8.61 34.77
N VAL A 994 12.05 9.06 36.01
CA VAL A 994 12.02 8.20 37.21
C VAL A 994 10.96 8.74 38.17
N VAL A 995 9.99 7.89 38.51
CA VAL A 995 8.91 8.24 39.45
C VAL A 995 8.94 7.28 40.64
N ASP A 996 9.04 7.86 41.83
CA ASP A 996 9.00 7.14 43.11
C ASP A 996 7.56 7.12 43.63
N TYR A 997 6.97 5.92 43.75
CA TYR A 997 5.66 5.68 44.32
C TYR A 997 5.82 5.20 45.77
N THR A 998 5.68 6.14 46.70
CA THR A 998 5.85 5.92 48.15
C THR A 998 4.53 5.70 48.87
N ASP A 999 4.59 5.11 50.07
CA ASP A 999 3.45 4.74 50.91
C ASP A 999 2.58 3.61 50.30
N VAL A 1000 3.20 2.78 49.45
CA VAL A 1000 2.62 1.56 48.86
C VAL A 1000 2.98 0.35 49.74
N ASP A 1001 2.05 -0.07 50.59
CA ASP A 1001 2.16 -1.35 51.32
C ASP A 1001 1.63 -2.49 50.42
N LEU A 1002 2.54 -3.31 49.89
CA LEU A 1002 2.18 -4.51 49.13
C LEU A 1002 1.73 -5.64 50.08
N ILE A 1003 0.81 -6.49 49.60
CA ILE A 1003 0.36 -7.67 50.35
C ILE A 1003 1.53 -8.66 50.44
N ASP A 1004 2.10 -8.79 51.63
CA ASP A 1004 3.11 -9.79 51.96
C ASP A 1004 2.43 -11.16 52.11
N SER A 1005 2.60 -12.04 51.11
CA SER A 1005 2.02 -13.39 51.07
C SER A 1005 2.49 -14.32 52.20
N SER A 1006 3.50 -13.91 53.00
CA SER A 1006 3.98 -14.67 54.16
C SER A 1006 3.28 -14.31 55.49
N LYS A 1007 2.28 -13.41 55.46
CA LYS A 1007 1.49 -12.97 56.63
C LYS A 1007 0.01 -13.34 56.53
#